data_AF-A0A8S1YK99-F1
#
_entry.id   AF-A0A8S1YK99-F1
#
_cell.length_a   1.000
_cell.length_b   1.000
_cell.length_c   1.000
_cell.angle_alpha   90.00
_cell.angle_beta   90.00
_cell.angle_gamma   90.00
#
_symmetry.space_group_name_H-M   'P 1'
#
loop_
_entity.id
_entity.type
_entity.pdbx_description
1 polymer ?
#
loop_
_entity_poly.entity_id
_entity_poly.type
_entity_poly.pdbx_seq_one_letter_code
_entity_poly.pdbx_strand_id
1 'polypeptide(L)'
;MGFDQQLMERFELLLPLVLEVEGGQIYQQEYQNQPSNSRISQDSYNQQQNKRQQRNQNKGNNQIKDVSLLTKEDIKEYYLDIFLKNKCDKILDLRTCYLYFDMVINIGSENAALIMQKACNQALEGVINKNTISIANNLDQNKLQKSIIDARKKQFQKFCEVKPFCRKFEKDLNNRLSKIQERIASELQDRDIASSASNNQQRAVIKNNQMKDIKSKINQPKTQKPITQQVVVDKLKQNQKEIQQIDNKINLKKLNKIKGVDKSTAQFLLDKNDNIHLSDLATVLLVYNDPNLDDKQKGICFSLDPIVLPNQEEFKQQEKVCWPDKFVNRNIIQDTEFAQILFETDYLLKLMSLGVQDDGKTAFVYPKELSDKGLKSCIAFGQGKFIKLLCRFWLVPQQCTYQFQDNKYVVNDLQIMCQARQIERVNSQLQDKQAQDINDMSYQFAQKFTELYDQIAIHYPIFNRLKQLFKAVALGKWMYSNRVRVDYQKLQESIIKVNNQPKVIPILKYEQIGDEMKIPVNYTLEEKIQKAKDYLVEKGHPTTQNLIDQVVQQIPDLKGYQISQQVFYTLGGIDPNCQNMIAQDIAKEKKGQGREEEEEAQAQIPFFPCIKCKECQRMVEKQLVYLDQSKCSVHNDFTCFLCLELVTNEDKEPRCCVINNFKYIFHKECSEEYETILNRKKDILDF
;
A
#
# COMPACT_ATOMS: atom_id res chain seq x y z
N MET A 1 -32.85 -11.90 30.46
CA MET A 1 -31.71 -12.33 31.31
C MET A 1 -31.05 -13.65 30.85
N GLY A 2 -31.76 -14.62 30.26
CA GLY A 2 -31.14 -15.91 29.89
C GLY A 2 -30.23 -15.95 28.65
N PHE A 3 -30.40 -15.04 27.67
CA PHE A 3 -29.61 -15.06 26.42
C PHE A 3 -28.14 -14.67 26.65
N ASP A 4 -27.91 -13.64 27.48
CA ASP A 4 -26.55 -13.17 27.78
C ASP A 4 -25.77 -14.18 28.62
N GLN A 5 -26.45 -14.94 29.48
CA GLN A 5 -25.81 -15.98 30.29
C GLN A 5 -25.30 -17.15 29.44
N GLN A 6 -26.13 -17.68 28.54
CA GLN A 6 -25.71 -18.78 27.64
C GLN A 6 -24.58 -18.35 26.70
N LEU A 7 -24.60 -17.10 26.23
CA LEU A 7 -23.53 -16.53 25.44
C LEU A 7 -22.20 -16.51 26.23
N MET A 8 -22.25 -16.00 27.46
CA MET A 8 -21.06 -15.90 28.32
C MET A 8 -20.52 -17.28 28.70
N GLU A 9 -21.38 -18.23 29.06
CA GLU A 9 -20.97 -19.61 29.35
C GLU A 9 -20.27 -20.27 28.16
N ARG A 10 -20.78 -20.06 26.94
CA ARG A 10 -20.13 -20.56 25.71
C ARG A 10 -18.78 -19.90 25.45
N PHE A 11 -18.70 -18.59 25.60
CA PHE A 11 -17.44 -17.86 25.40
C PHE A 11 -16.39 -18.26 26.44
N GLU A 12 -16.77 -18.34 27.71
CA GLU A 12 -15.90 -18.76 28.82
C GLU A 12 -15.40 -20.18 28.67
N LEU A 13 -16.22 -21.07 28.10
CA LEU A 13 -15.79 -22.42 27.75
C LEU A 13 -14.74 -22.44 26.63
N LEU A 14 -14.90 -21.59 25.61
CA LEU A 14 -14.03 -21.59 24.43
C LEU A 14 -12.73 -20.81 24.60
N LEU A 15 -12.73 -19.73 25.39
CA LEU A 15 -11.58 -18.84 25.51
C LEU A 15 -10.31 -19.55 26.01
N PRO A 16 -10.33 -20.35 27.09
CA PRO A 16 -9.16 -21.08 27.55
C PRO A 16 -8.60 -22.01 26.47
N LEU A 17 -9.48 -22.69 25.72
CA LEU A 17 -9.09 -23.62 24.67
C LEU A 17 -8.30 -22.94 23.56
N VAL A 18 -8.71 -21.73 23.14
CA VAL A 18 -8.01 -21.00 22.07
C VAL A 18 -6.66 -20.45 22.57
N LEU A 19 -6.58 -20.05 23.84
CA LEU A 19 -5.36 -19.47 24.42
C LEU A 19 -4.30 -20.51 24.77
N GLU A 20 -4.68 -21.71 25.20
CA GLU A 20 -3.78 -22.77 25.70
C GLU A 20 -2.77 -23.29 24.65
N VAL A 21 -3.11 -23.28 23.36
CA VAL A 21 -2.25 -23.92 22.35
C VAL A 21 -1.15 -22.97 21.86
N GLU A 22 -0.06 -22.78 22.59
CA GLU A 22 0.92 -21.68 22.37
C GLU A 22 1.69 -21.66 21.03
N GLY A 23 1.65 -22.70 20.20
CA GLY A 23 2.53 -22.81 19.01
C GLY A 23 2.29 -21.84 17.83
N GLY A 24 1.25 -20.99 17.86
CA GLY A 24 0.89 -20.14 16.72
C GLY A 24 1.55 -18.76 16.69
N GLN A 25 1.94 -18.23 17.86
CA GLN A 25 2.34 -16.82 17.98
C GLN A 25 3.84 -16.57 17.92
N ILE A 26 4.64 -17.63 17.96
CA ILE A 26 6.10 -17.59 17.85
C ILE A 26 6.53 -16.84 16.57
N TYR A 27 5.71 -16.88 15.51
CA TYR A 27 5.95 -16.15 14.26
C TYR A 27 5.95 -14.62 14.38
N GLN A 28 5.03 -14.03 15.14
CA GLN A 28 4.89 -12.56 15.23
C GLN A 28 5.88 -11.97 16.24
N GLN A 29 6.14 -12.68 17.35
CA GLN A 29 7.05 -12.24 18.40
C GLN A 29 8.50 -12.18 17.92
N GLU A 30 8.97 -13.18 17.14
CA GLU A 30 10.32 -13.19 16.57
C GLU A 30 10.58 -12.03 15.59
N TYR A 31 9.53 -11.43 15.00
CA TYR A 31 9.69 -10.45 13.91
C TYR A 31 9.43 -8.99 14.33
N GLN A 32 8.57 -8.77 15.33
CA GLN A 32 8.09 -7.41 15.63
C GLN A 32 8.69 -6.78 16.88
N ASN A 33 9.41 -7.53 17.74
CA ASN A 33 9.93 -7.03 19.04
C ASN A 33 8.89 -6.21 19.83
N GLN A 34 7.59 -6.48 19.62
CA GLN A 34 6.52 -5.75 20.29
C GLN A 34 6.12 -6.52 21.55
N PRO A 35 5.85 -5.80 22.66
CA PRO A 35 5.26 -6.43 23.84
C PRO A 35 3.92 -7.06 23.46
N SER A 36 3.67 -8.25 23.98
CA SER A 36 2.40 -8.94 23.81
C SER A 36 2.03 -9.69 25.08
N ASN A 37 0.74 -9.74 25.39
CA ASN A 37 0.21 -10.48 26.53
C ASN A 37 -0.97 -11.32 26.03
N SER A 38 -0.94 -12.63 26.26
CA SER A 38 -2.02 -13.56 25.91
C SER A 38 -2.48 -13.42 24.45
N ARG A 39 -1.52 -13.23 23.56
CA ARG A 39 -1.67 -12.99 22.11
C ARG A 39 -2.25 -11.66 21.65
N ILE A 40 -2.30 -10.69 22.54
CA ILE A 40 -2.74 -9.33 22.24
C ILE A 40 -1.48 -8.48 22.05
N SER A 41 -1.27 -7.94 20.85
CA SER A 41 -0.24 -6.92 20.61
C SER A 41 -0.73 -5.54 21.02
N GLN A 42 0.19 -4.63 21.35
CA GLN A 42 -0.15 -3.25 21.71
C GLN A 42 -0.99 -2.58 20.62
N ASP A 43 -0.62 -2.75 19.36
CA ASP A 43 -1.34 -2.16 18.23
C ASP A 43 -2.78 -2.68 18.13
N SER A 44 -2.97 -3.99 18.27
CA SER A 44 -4.31 -4.59 18.17
C SER A 44 -5.19 -4.18 19.35
N TYR A 45 -4.61 -4.08 20.55
CA TYR A 45 -5.31 -3.58 21.74
C TYR A 45 -5.73 -2.11 21.57
N ASN A 46 -4.80 -1.24 21.16
CA ASN A 46 -5.05 0.18 20.95
C ASN A 46 -6.17 0.42 19.92
N GLN A 47 -6.12 -0.29 18.78
CA GLN A 47 -7.15 -0.19 17.75
C GLN A 47 -8.54 -0.58 18.26
N GLN A 48 -8.62 -1.60 19.11
CA GLN A 48 -9.89 -2.03 19.69
C GLN A 48 -10.41 -1.06 20.74
N GLN A 49 -9.54 -0.55 21.63
CA GLN A 49 -9.92 0.43 22.65
C GLN A 49 -10.37 1.75 22.02
N ASN A 50 -9.68 2.24 20.98
CA ASN A 50 -10.09 3.43 20.25
C ASN A 50 -11.50 3.30 19.66
N LYS A 51 -11.84 2.13 19.10
CA LYS A 51 -13.19 1.84 18.59
C LYS A 51 -14.24 1.79 19.70
N ARG A 52 -13.88 1.31 20.90
CA ARG A 52 -14.77 1.34 22.07
C ARG A 52 -15.02 2.76 22.55
N GLN A 53 -13.97 3.57 22.68
CA GLN A 53 -14.08 4.98 23.07
C GLN A 53 -14.96 5.76 22.08
N GLN A 54 -14.79 5.54 20.77
CA GLN A 54 -15.63 6.16 19.73
C GLN A 54 -17.11 5.76 19.81
N ARG A 55 -17.43 4.55 20.27
CA ARG A 55 -18.83 4.09 20.46
C ARG A 55 -19.44 4.58 21.75
N ASN A 56 -18.62 4.81 22.77
CA ASN A 56 -19.03 5.15 24.14
C ASN A 56 -18.78 6.62 24.48
N GLN A 57 -19.04 7.56 23.57
CA GLN A 57 -18.68 8.99 23.67
C GLN A 57 -19.07 9.72 24.98
N ASN A 58 -19.83 9.10 25.89
CA ASN A 58 -20.26 9.64 27.18
C ASN A 58 -19.87 8.80 28.43
N LYS A 59 -19.01 7.77 28.33
CA LYS A 59 -18.64 6.92 29.48
C LYS A 59 -17.12 6.89 29.73
N GLY A 60 -16.62 7.88 30.48
CA GLY A 60 -15.36 7.84 31.23
C GLY A 60 -14.05 7.74 30.41
N ASN A 61 -13.01 8.40 30.88
CA ASN A 61 -11.65 8.28 30.35
C ASN A 61 -11.06 6.91 30.70
N ASN A 62 -11.39 5.86 29.96
CA ASN A 62 -10.65 4.60 30.02
C ASN A 62 -9.29 4.81 29.35
N GLN A 63 -8.26 5.02 30.16
CA GLN A 63 -6.88 5.12 29.71
C GLN A 63 -6.47 3.82 29.02
N ILE A 64 -5.85 3.94 27.84
CA ILE A 64 -5.30 2.78 27.11
C ILE A 64 -4.12 2.25 27.91
N LYS A 65 -4.22 1.00 28.37
CA LYS A 65 -3.18 0.29 29.14
C LYS A 65 -2.07 -0.23 28.21
N ASP A 66 -0.87 -0.35 28.77
CA ASP A 66 0.17 -1.19 28.18
C ASP A 66 -0.30 -2.66 28.20
N VAL A 67 -0.08 -3.40 27.12
CA VAL A 67 -0.54 -4.80 27.02
C VAL A 67 0.10 -5.70 28.08
N SER A 68 1.31 -5.39 28.53
CA SER A 68 1.97 -6.12 29.63
C SER A 68 1.21 -6.02 30.96
N LEU A 69 0.38 -5.00 31.13
CA LEU A 69 -0.39 -4.71 32.34
C LEU A 69 -1.85 -5.19 32.28
N LEU A 70 -2.26 -5.90 31.21
CA LEU A 70 -3.63 -6.40 31.10
C LEU A 70 -3.92 -7.51 32.10
N THR A 71 -5.02 -7.36 32.85
CA THR A 71 -5.53 -8.41 33.73
C THR A 71 -6.23 -9.52 32.92
N LYS A 72 -6.54 -10.64 33.56
CA LYS A 72 -7.33 -11.72 32.95
C LYS A 72 -8.69 -11.22 32.46
N GLU A 73 -9.29 -10.30 33.21
CA GLU A 73 -10.55 -9.66 32.87
C GLU A 73 -10.41 -8.74 31.64
N ASP A 74 -9.33 -7.94 31.56
CA ASP A 74 -9.05 -7.10 30.38
C ASP A 74 -8.90 -7.97 29.11
N ILE A 75 -8.18 -9.09 29.22
CA ILE A 75 -7.96 -10.05 28.13
C ILE A 75 -9.29 -10.70 27.71
N LYS A 76 -10.08 -11.15 28.69
CA LYS A 76 -11.40 -11.75 28.48
C LYS A 76 -12.34 -10.77 27.77
N GLU A 77 -12.37 -9.52 28.20
CA GLU A 77 -13.20 -8.48 27.61
C GLU A 77 -12.78 -8.18 26.16
N TYR A 78 -11.47 -8.10 25.89
CA TYR A 78 -10.93 -7.92 24.55
C TYR A 78 -11.33 -9.06 23.61
N TYR A 79 -11.22 -10.31 24.06
CA TYR A 79 -11.59 -11.46 23.23
C TYR A 79 -13.10 -11.63 23.07
N LEU A 80 -13.91 -11.21 24.04
CA LEU A 80 -15.37 -11.19 23.91
C LEU A 80 -15.79 -10.25 22.77
N ASP A 81 -15.15 -9.08 22.68
CA ASP A 81 -15.37 -8.15 21.59
C ASP A 81 -15.02 -8.76 20.23
N ILE A 82 -13.90 -9.46 20.13
CA ILE A 82 -13.50 -10.17 18.90
C ILE A 82 -14.51 -11.26 18.58
N PHE A 83 -14.94 -12.04 19.57
CA PHE A 83 -15.92 -13.11 19.43
C PHE A 83 -17.25 -12.59 18.84
N LEU A 84 -17.76 -11.49 19.39
CA LEU A 84 -19.02 -10.87 18.94
C LEU A 84 -18.89 -10.17 17.60
N LYS A 85 -17.80 -9.42 17.37
CA LYS A 85 -17.53 -8.74 16.10
C LYS A 85 -17.53 -9.71 14.92
N ASN A 86 -17.03 -10.93 15.14
CA ASN A 86 -16.96 -11.97 14.12
C ASN A 86 -18.16 -12.91 14.12
N LYS A 87 -19.21 -12.60 14.89
CA LYS A 87 -20.46 -13.36 14.98
C LYS A 87 -20.26 -14.83 15.37
N CYS A 88 -19.22 -15.12 16.16
CA CYS A 88 -18.96 -16.47 16.66
C CYS A 88 -20.13 -16.96 17.52
N ASP A 89 -20.82 -16.07 18.22
CA ASP A 89 -22.02 -16.34 19.00
C ASP A 89 -23.18 -16.92 18.17
N LYS A 90 -23.20 -16.65 16.86
CA LYS A 90 -24.27 -17.10 15.96
C LYS A 90 -24.00 -18.47 15.33
N ILE A 91 -22.81 -19.05 15.51
CA ILE A 91 -22.50 -20.43 15.09
C ILE A 91 -23.01 -21.37 16.16
N LEU A 92 -23.98 -22.24 15.85
CA LEU A 92 -24.69 -23.05 16.86
C LEU A 92 -23.87 -24.23 17.34
N ASP A 93 -23.19 -24.95 16.45
CA ASP A 93 -22.31 -26.05 16.82
C ASP A 93 -21.04 -25.51 17.51
N LEU A 94 -20.81 -25.95 18.74
CA LEU A 94 -19.72 -25.45 19.58
C LEU A 94 -18.34 -25.74 18.99
N ARG A 95 -18.18 -26.85 18.28
CA ARG A 95 -16.91 -27.32 17.71
C ARG A 95 -16.56 -26.51 16.47
N THR A 96 -17.54 -26.26 15.62
CA THR A 96 -17.42 -25.34 14.47
C THR A 96 -17.16 -23.91 14.95
N CYS A 97 -17.83 -23.47 16.03
CA CYS A 97 -17.60 -22.17 16.65
C CYS A 97 -16.16 -22.03 17.17
N TYR A 98 -15.66 -23.04 17.89
CA TYR A 98 -14.29 -23.11 18.39
C TYR A 98 -13.26 -23.01 17.25
N LEU A 99 -13.39 -23.85 16.22
CA LEU A 99 -12.51 -23.83 15.05
C LEU A 99 -12.48 -22.48 14.36
N TYR A 100 -13.65 -21.85 14.20
CA TYR A 100 -13.74 -20.53 13.58
C TYR A 100 -13.11 -19.45 14.45
N PHE A 101 -13.39 -19.45 15.76
CA PHE A 101 -12.82 -18.47 16.69
C PHE A 101 -11.29 -18.61 16.82
N ASP A 102 -10.78 -19.83 16.82
CA ASP A 102 -9.36 -20.13 16.74
C ASP A 102 -8.70 -19.50 15.51
N MET A 103 -9.33 -19.63 14.34
CA MET A 103 -8.82 -19.00 13.13
C MET A 103 -8.86 -17.48 13.22
N VAL A 104 -9.94 -16.88 13.73
CA VAL A 104 -10.04 -15.42 13.90
C VAL A 104 -8.87 -14.89 14.72
N ILE A 105 -8.46 -15.58 15.79
CA ILE A 105 -7.36 -15.17 16.66
C ILE A 105 -5.99 -15.38 15.98
N ASN A 106 -5.78 -16.49 15.26
CA ASN A 106 -4.46 -16.83 14.73
C ASN A 106 -4.15 -16.23 13.34
N ILE A 107 -5.15 -16.09 12.47
CA ILE A 107 -4.96 -15.65 11.07
C ILE A 107 -5.76 -14.39 10.72
N GLY A 108 -6.47 -13.82 11.69
CA GLY A 108 -7.29 -12.62 11.54
C GLY A 108 -8.71 -12.89 11.02
N SER A 109 -9.61 -11.97 11.33
CA SER A 109 -11.04 -12.01 10.99
C SER A 109 -11.33 -12.30 9.52
N GLU A 110 -10.65 -11.59 8.62
CA GLU A 110 -10.92 -11.65 7.17
C GLU A 110 -10.54 -13.01 6.58
N ASN A 111 -9.31 -13.48 6.84
CA ASN A 111 -8.86 -14.80 6.37
C ASN A 111 -9.71 -15.93 6.97
N ALA A 112 -10.05 -15.85 8.25
CA ALA A 112 -10.95 -16.82 8.88
C ALA A 112 -12.31 -16.85 8.18
N ALA A 113 -12.88 -15.68 7.85
CA ALA A 113 -14.14 -15.57 7.13
C ALA A 113 -14.05 -16.17 5.71
N LEU A 114 -12.97 -15.91 4.97
CA LEU A 114 -12.75 -16.49 3.64
C LEU A 114 -12.68 -18.04 3.69
N ILE A 115 -12.00 -18.61 4.70
CA ILE A 115 -11.95 -20.06 4.89
C ILE A 115 -13.36 -20.61 5.16
N MET A 116 -14.11 -19.99 6.07
CA MET A 116 -15.47 -20.43 6.41
C MET A 116 -16.43 -20.33 5.22
N GLN A 117 -16.40 -19.21 4.48
CA GLN A 117 -17.20 -19.01 3.27
C GLN A 117 -16.89 -20.05 2.19
N LYS A 118 -15.60 -20.35 1.99
CA LYS A 118 -15.16 -21.41 1.08
C LYS A 118 -15.67 -22.79 1.51
N ALA A 119 -15.59 -23.11 2.80
CA ALA A 119 -16.11 -24.37 3.33
C ALA A 119 -17.65 -24.46 3.22
N CYS A 120 -18.34 -23.32 3.25
CA CYS A 120 -19.79 -23.20 3.02
C CYS A 120 -20.17 -23.09 1.52
N ASN A 121 -19.21 -23.16 0.60
CA ASN A 121 -19.41 -22.94 -0.84
C ASN A 121 -20.14 -21.61 -1.17
N GLN A 122 -19.72 -20.53 -0.53
CA GLN A 122 -20.24 -19.17 -0.73
C GLN A 122 -19.23 -18.26 -1.42
N ALA A 123 -19.70 -17.10 -1.87
CA ALA A 123 -18.87 -16.00 -2.33
C ALA A 123 -17.85 -15.58 -1.25
N LEU A 124 -16.64 -15.25 -1.69
CA LEU A 124 -15.48 -14.97 -0.84
C LEU A 124 -15.40 -13.46 -0.53
N GLU A 125 -16.28 -12.99 0.35
CA GLU A 125 -16.39 -11.56 0.71
C GLU A 125 -15.47 -11.15 1.86
N GLY A 126 -14.88 -12.10 2.60
CA GLY A 126 -14.01 -11.81 3.74
C GLY A 126 -14.73 -11.30 5.00
N VAL A 127 -16.07 -11.33 5.01
CA VAL A 127 -16.90 -10.94 6.15
C VAL A 127 -18.01 -11.97 6.36
N ILE A 128 -18.14 -12.52 7.57
CA ILE A 128 -19.25 -13.42 7.90
C ILE A 128 -20.57 -12.65 7.94
N ASN A 129 -21.42 -12.88 6.96
CA ASN A 129 -22.75 -12.29 6.86
C ASN A 129 -23.83 -13.26 7.38
N LYS A 130 -25.10 -12.82 7.42
CA LYS A 130 -26.22 -13.64 7.91
C LYS A 130 -26.41 -14.91 7.07
N ASN A 131 -26.14 -14.84 5.77
CA ASN A 131 -26.25 -15.97 4.86
C ASN A 131 -25.19 -17.04 5.17
N THR A 132 -23.93 -16.64 5.39
CA THR A 132 -22.86 -17.58 5.79
C THR A 132 -23.18 -18.33 7.06
N ILE A 133 -23.68 -17.62 8.08
CA ILE A 133 -24.11 -18.22 9.35
C ILE A 133 -25.25 -19.23 9.14
N SER A 134 -26.26 -18.85 8.35
CA SER A 134 -27.40 -19.71 8.07
C SER A 134 -26.96 -21.00 7.37
N ILE A 135 -26.08 -20.92 6.37
CA ILE A 135 -25.56 -22.12 5.70
C ILE A 135 -24.70 -22.94 6.66
N ALA A 136 -23.75 -22.33 7.37
CA ALA A 136 -22.87 -23.03 8.29
C ALA A 136 -23.65 -23.83 9.35
N ASN A 137 -24.73 -23.27 9.90
CA ASN A 137 -25.57 -23.93 10.90
C ASN A 137 -26.43 -25.07 10.32
N ASN A 138 -26.72 -25.06 9.02
CA ASN A 138 -27.56 -26.07 8.35
C ASN A 138 -26.76 -27.18 7.66
N LEU A 139 -25.43 -27.04 7.53
CA LEU A 139 -24.56 -28.07 6.98
C LEU A 139 -24.32 -29.22 7.98
N ASP A 140 -23.93 -30.37 7.43
CA ASP A 140 -23.37 -31.45 8.24
C ASP A 140 -22.09 -30.95 8.93
N GLN A 141 -22.11 -30.88 10.26
CA GLN A 141 -21.06 -30.23 11.03
C GLN A 141 -19.71 -30.95 10.91
N ASN A 142 -19.70 -32.28 10.81
CA ASN A 142 -18.46 -33.04 10.68
C ASN A 142 -17.81 -32.78 9.31
N LYS A 143 -18.61 -32.73 8.23
CA LYS A 143 -18.12 -32.35 6.90
C LYS A 143 -17.62 -30.91 6.87
N LEU A 144 -18.37 -29.97 7.45
CA LEU A 144 -17.99 -28.56 7.50
C LEU A 144 -16.65 -28.38 8.24
N GLN A 145 -16.50 -28.98 9.42
CA GLN A 145 -15.27 -28.92 10.20
C GLN A 145 -14.07 -29.50 9.44
N LYS A 146 -14.25 -30.65 8.77
CA LYS A 146 -13.20 -31.23 7.91
C LYS A 146 -12.82 -30.27 6.77
N SER A 147 -13.80 -29.70 6.08
CA SER A 147 -13.56 -28.73 5.00
C SER A 147 -12.84 -27.46 5.48
N ILE A 148 -13.15 -26.96 6.68
CA ILE A 148 -12.44 -25.83 7.32
C ILE A 148 -10.97 -26.20 7.60
N ILE A 149 -10.72 -27.37 8.19
CA ILE A 149 -9.38 -27.85 8.52
C ILE A 149 -8.54 -28.03 7.24
N ASP A 150 -9.09 -28.66 6.22
CA ASP A 150 -8.41 -28.88 4.93
C ASP A 150 -8.09 -27.54 4.24
N ALA A 151 -9.05 -26.60 4.25
CA ALA A 151 -8.84 -25.27 3.69
C ALA A 151 -7.74 -24.49 4.44
N ARG A 152 -7.70 -24.58 5.78
CA ARG A 152 -6.67 -23.96 6.61
C ARG A 152 -5.29 -24.55 6.33
N LYS A 153 -5.16 -25.88 6.24
CA LYS A 153 -3.90 -26.56 5.87
C LYS A 153 -3.41 -26.09 4.50
N LYS A 154 -4.29 -26.06 3.50
CA LYS A 154 -3.96 -25.60 2.15
C LYS A 154 -3.52 -24.13 2.10
N GLN A 155 -4.16 -23.26 2.89
CA GLN A 155 -3.74 -21.86 2.98
C GLN A 155 -2.36 -21.72 3.62
N PHE A 156 -2.09 -22.48 4.69
CA PHE A 156 -0.79 -22.46 5.34
C PHE A 156 0.32 -23.00 4.43
N GLN A 157 0.07 -24.05 3.65
CA GLN A 157 1.01 -24.56 2.65
C GLN A 157 1.37 -23.50 1.61
N LYS A 158 0.38 -22.79 1.05
CA LYS A 158 0.61 -21.66 0.14
C LYS A 158 1.43 -20.55 0.80
N PHE A 159 1.19 -20.27 2.08
CA PHE A 159 1.98 -19.29 2.82
C PHE A 159 3.44 -19.74 2.99
N CYS A 160 3.67 -21.03 3.25
CA CYS A 160 5.00 -21.62 3.31
C CYS A 160 5.71 -21.67 1.94
N GLU A 161 4.99 -21.74 0.83
CA GLU A 161 5.57 -21.61 -0.52
C GLU A 161 6.14 -20.20 -0.74
N VAL A 162 5.42 -19.17 -0.30
CA VAL A 162 5.87 -17.77 -0.37
C VAL A 162 6.95 -17.46 0.67
N LYS A 163 6.87 -18.07 1.86
CA LYS A 163 7.79 -17.87 2.98
C LYS A 163 8.30 -19.21 3.51
N PRO A 164 9.36 -19.79 2.91
CA PRO A 164 9.83 -21.15 3.25
C PRO A 164 10.18 -21.38 4.72
N PHE A 165 10.64 -20.36 5.44
CA PHE A 165 10.97 -20.47 6.87
C PHE A 165 9.75 -20.80 7.74
N CYS A 166 8.53 -20.49 7.29
CA CYS A 166 7.29 -20.81 8.00
C CYS A 166 7.04 -22.32 8.13
N ARG A 167 7.72 -23.15 7.33
CA ARG A 167 7.61 -24.63 7.41
C ARG A 167 7.98 -25.16 8.78
N LYS A 168 8.84 -24.48 9.55
CA LYS A 168 9.17 -24.89 10.93
C LYS A 168 7.93 -24.97 11.84
N PHE A 169 6.88 -24.17 11.54
CA PHE A 169 5.62 -24.15 12.29
C PHE A 169 4.54 -25.11 11.73
N GLU A 170 4.81 -25.84 10.64
CA GLU A 170 3.84 -26.77 10.06
C GLU A 170 3.52 -27.92 11.03
N LYS A 171 4.55 -28.40 11.74
CA LYS A 171 4.40 -29.41 12.79
C LYS A 171 3.49 -28.89 13.91
N ASP A 172 3.67 -27.64 14.34
CA ASP A 172 2.88 -27.03 15.41
C ASP A 172 1.43 -26.80 14.99
N LEU A 173 1.21 -26.35 13.75
CA LEU A 173 -0.15 -26.23 13.20
C LEU A 173 -0.84 -27.59 13.14
N ASN A 174 -0.17 -28.63 12.65
CA ASN A 174 -0.75 -29.97 12.58
C ASN A 174 -1.05 -30.53 13.97
N ASN A 175 -0.13 -30.35 14.93
CA ASN A 175 -0.36 -30.73 16.33
C ASN A 175 -1.55 -29.98 16.93
N ARG A 176 -1.68 -28.68 16.66
CA ARG A 176 -2.84 -27.87 17.09
C ARG A 176 -4.13 -28.43 16.50
N LEU A 177 -4.16 -28.71 15.20
CA LEU A 177 -5.36 -29.23 14.53
C LEU A 177 -5.74 -30.62 15.05
N SER A 178 -4.76 -31.51 15.29
CA SER A 178 -5.01 -32.82 15.91
C SER A 178 -5.58 -32.68 17.31
N LYS A 179 -4.99 -31.83 18.16
CA LYS A 179 -5.51 -31.57 19.52
C LYS A 179 -6.93 -31.00 19.50
N ILE A 180 -7.22 -30.11 18.55
CA ILE A 180 -8.57 -29.58 18.35
C ILE A 180 -9.52 -30.73 18.00
N GLN A 181 -9.15 -31.62 17.08
CA GLN A 181 -9.96 -32.78 16.70
C GLN A 181 -10.15 -33.78 17.85
N GLU A 182 -9.11 -34.05 18.63
CA GLU A 182 -9.18 -34.92 19.81
C GLU A 182 -10.11 -34.37 20.89
N ARG A 183 -10.01 -33.07 21.20
CA ARG A 183 -10.91 -32.42 22.18
C ARG A 183 -12.35 -32.35 21.70
N ILE A 184 -12.54 -32.07 20.41
CA ILE A 184 -13.85 -32.16 19.75
C ILE A 184 -14.43 -33.56 19.94
N ALA A 185 -13.62 -34.61 19.84
CA ALA A 185 -14.07 -35.99 20.02
C ALA A 185 -14.34 -36.34 21.50
N SER A 186 -13.53 -35.86 22.44
CA SER A 186 -13.69 -36.18 23.88
C SER A 186 -14.87 -35.46 24.52
N GLU A 187 -15.07 -34.16 24.23
CA GLU A 187 -16.21 -33.40 24.79
C GLU A 187 -17.58 -33.90 24.30
N LEU A 188 -17.62 -34.59 23.16
CA LEU A 188 -18.83 -35.28 22.68
C LEU A 188 -19.18 -36.49 23.55
N GLN A 189 -18.18 -37.25 24.01
CA GLN A 189 -18.42 -38.40 24.87
C GLN A 189 -18.99 -37.96 26.22
N ASP A 190 -18.46 -36.90 26.84
CA ASP A 190 -18.91 -36.44 28.16
C ASP A 190 -20.30 -35.80 28.13
N ARG A 191 -20.65 -35.09 27.04
CA ARG A 191 -21.99 -34.50 26.88
C ARG A 191 -23.05 -35.49 26.40
N ASP A 192 -22.69 -36.50 25.62
CA ASP A 192 -23.62 -37.59 25.28
C ASP A 192 -23.90 -38.47 26.51
N ILE A 193 -22.95 -38.63 27.43
CA ILE A 193 -23.16 -39.29 28.74
C ILE A 193 -24.05 -38.43 29.67
N ALA A 194 -23.83 -37.11 29.72
CA ALA A 194 -24.64 -36.21 30.55
C ALA A 194 -26.07 -35.99 29.98
N SER A 195 -26.24 -36.02 28.66
CA SER A 195 -27.55 -35.80 28.01
C SER A 195 -28.36 -37.09 27.82
N SER A 196 -27.72 -38.27 27.81
CA SER A 196 -28.43 -39.56 27.85
C SER A 196 -29.05 -39.87 29.22
N ALA A 197 -28.58 -39.23 30.30
CA ALA A 197 -29.21 -39.27 31.62
C ALA A 197 -30.43 -38.33 31.79
N SER A 198 -30.61 -37.33 30.91
CA SER A 198 -31.62 -36.26 31.09
C SER A 198 -32.60 -36.05 29.93
N ASN A 199 -32.38 -36.61 28.73
CA ASN A 199 -33.17 -36.23 27.54
C ASN A 199 -33.89 -37.36 26.78
N ASN A 200 -34.16 -38.49 27.43
CA ASN A 200 -35.04 -39.52 26.86
C ASN A 200 -36.55 -39.16 26.88
N GLN A 201 -36.96 -38.02 27.44
CA GLN A 201 -38.37 -37.59 27.42
C GLN A 201 -38.72 -36.45 26.42
N GLN A 202 -37.76 -35.65 25.95
CA GLN A 202 -38.07 -34.53 25.03
C GLN A 202 -37.80 -34.78 23.55
N ARG A 203 -36.97 -35.78 23.19
CA ARG A 203 -36.68 -36.09 21.77
C ARG A 203 -37.74 -36.94 21.05
N ALA A 204 -38.74 -37.45 21.75
CA ALA A 204 -39.87 -38.18 21.15
C ALA A 204 -41.02 -37.27 20.66
N VAL A 205 -41.11 -36.01 21.12
CA VAL A 205 -42.25 -35.13 20.82
C VAL A 205 -42.02 -34.24 19.59
N ILE A 206 -40.77 -33.88 19.26
CA ILE A 206 -40.49 -32.97 18.12
C ILE A 206 -40.34 -33.71 16.79
N LYS A 207 -39.98 -34.99 16.78
CA LYS A 207 -39.85 -35.78 15.54
C LYS A 207 -41.18 -36.23 14.91
N ASN A 208 -42.32 -36.12 15.61
CA ASN A 208 -43.61 -36.55 15.07
C ASN A 208 -44.51 -35.43 14.52
N ASN A 209 -44.18 -34.15 14.73
CA ASN A 209 -45.03 -33.03 14.27
C ASN A 209 -44.46 -32.20 13.10
N GLN A 210 -43.28 -32.51 12.57
CA GLN A 210 -42.70 -31.80 11.41
C GLN A 210 -42.41 -32.68 10.19
N MET A 211 -43.10 -33.82 10.05
CA MET A 211 -43.03 -34.67 8.85
C MET A 211 -44.39 -34.96 8.19
N LYS A 212 -45.36 -34.04 8.32
CA LYS A 212 -46.62 -34.12 7.57
C LYS A 212 -47.00 -32.93 6.68
N ASP A 213 -46.29 -31.79 6.73
CA ASP A 213 -46.67 -30.60 5.92
C ASP A 213 -45.66 -30.09 4.88
N ILE A 214 -44.64 -30.88 4.53
CA ILE A 214 -43.74 -30.55 3.40
C ILE A 214 -43.67 -31.72 2.42
N LYS A 215 -44.85 -32.20 1.97
CA LYS A 215 -44.96 -33.11 0.81
C LYS A 215 -46.10 -32.77 -0.16
N SER A 216 -46.80 -31.63 -0.03
CA SER A 216 -47.92 -31.28 -0.92
C SER A 216 -47.73 -30.03 -1.78
N LYS A 217 -46.58 -29.33 -1.74
CA LYS A 217 -46.28 -28.23 -2.68
C LYS A 217 -44.79 -28.17 -3.02
N ILE A 218 -44.38 -28.96 -4.01
CA ILE A 218 -43.31 -28.72 -5.01
C ILE A 218 -43.34 -29.96 -5.91
N ASN A 219 -44.12 -29.89 -7.00
CA ASN A 219 -43.98 -30.74 -8.17
C ASN A 219 -44.94 -30.22 -9.26
N GLN A 220 -44.49 -29.21 -10.01
CA GLN A 220 -44.75 -29.08 -11.46
C GLN A 220 -43.61 -28.26 -12.07
N PRO A 221 -42.70 -28.87 -12.86
CA PRO A 221 -41.79 -28.11 -13.69
C PRO A 221 -42.56 -27.56 -14.91
N LYS A 222 -42.49 -26.24 -15.11
CA LYS A 222 -42.91 -25.61 -16.36
C LYS A 222 -41.94 -26.05 -17.47
N THR A 223 -42.47 -26.74 -18.46
CA THR A 223 -41.81 -27.10 -19.72
C THR A 223 -41.49 -25.84 -20.51
N GLN A 224 -40.23 -25.38 -20.43
CA GLN A 224 -39.66 -24.53 -21.47
C GLN A 224 -39.22 -25.43 -22.62
N LYS A 225 -39.74 -25.17 -23.83
CA LYS A 225 -39.30 -25.86 -25.05
C LYS A 225 -37.81 -25.59 -25.26
N PRO A 226 -36.99 -26.63 -25.52
CA PRO A 226 -35.56 -26.46 -25.71
C PRO A 226 -35.33 -25.71 -27.02
N ILE A 227 -34.64 -24.57 -26.93
CA ILE A 227 -33.95 -23.98 -28.08
C ILE A 227 -32.79 -24.93 -28.37
N THR A 228 -32.89 -25.69 -29.44
CA THR A 228 -31.85 -26.64 -29.86
C THR A 228 -30.54 -25.90 -30.13
N GLN A 229 -29.43 -26.46 -29.64
CA GLN A 229 -28.06 -25.96 -29.81
C GLN A 229 -27.73 -25.60 -31.28
N GLN A 230 -28.43 -26.21 -32.24
CA GLN A 230 -28.31 -25.92 -33.67
C GLN A 230 -28.67 -24.47 -34.06
N VAL A 231 -29.73 -23.87 -33.47
CA VAL A 231 -30.18 -22.50 -33.81
C VAL A 231 -29.21 -21.43 -33.31
N VAL A 232 -28.51 -21.72 -32.21
CA VAL A 232 -27.45 -20.84 -31.66
C VAL A 232 -26.17 -20.97 -32.48
N VAL A 233 -25.83 -22.19 -32.92
CA VAL A 233 -24.67 -22.46 -33.78
C VAL A 233 -24.84 -21.86 -35.18
N ASP A 234 -26.05 -21.89 -35.75
CA ASP A 234 -26.30 -21.35 -37.09
C ASP A 234 -26.32 -19.81 -37.12
N LYS A 235 -26.81 -19.15 -36.05
CA LYS A 235 -26.66 -17.69 -35.87
C LYS A 235 -25.21 -17.25 -35.63
N LEU A 236 -24.41 -18.06 -34.95
CA LEU A 236 -22.97 -17.80 -34.75
C LEU A 236 -22.17 -17.95 -36.05
N LYS A 237 -22.51 -18.94 -36.89
CA LYS A 237 -21.90 -19.13 -38.21
C LYS A 237 -22.28 -18.05 -39.22
N GLN A 238 -23.48 -17.48 -39.12
CA GLN A 238 -23.93 -16.39 -39.99
C GLN A 238 -23.23 -15.06 -39.64
N ASN A 239 -23.04 -14.76 -38.35
CA ASN A 239 -22.26 -13.59 -37.89
C ASN A 239 -20.75 -13.72 -38.18
N GLN A 240 -20.18 -14.93 -38.17
CA GLN A 240 -18.78 -15.16 -38.56
C GLN A 240 -18.52 -14.90 -40.05
N LYS A 241 -19.51 -15.14 -40.93
CA LYS A 241 -19.38 -14.88 -42.37
C LYS A 241 -19.44 -13.39 -42.72
N GLU A 242 -20.18 -12.58 -41.96
CA GLU A 242 -20.21 -11.12 -42.14
C GLU A 242 -18.91 -10.45 -41.62
N ILE A 243 -18.27 -11.01 -40.59
CA ILE A 243 -16.99 -10.50 -40.05
C ILE A 243 -15.79 -10.87 -40.93
N GLN A 244 -15.79 -12.04 -41.57
CA GLN A 244 -14.72 -12.46 -42.49
C GLN A 244 -14.64 -11.63 -43.78
N GLN A 245 -15.68 -10.88 -44.14
CA GLN A 245 -15.68 -10.03 -45.34
C GLN A 245 -14.95 -8.69 -45.15
N ILE A 246 -14.62 -8.31 -43.91
CA ILE A 246 -13.85 -7.09 -43.60
C ILE A 246 -12.33 -7.37 -43.64
N ASP A 247 -11.91 -8.64 -43.59
CA ASP A 247 -10.57 -9.02 -43.12
C ASP A 247 -9.50 -9.28 -44.19
N ASN A 248 -9.77 -9.07 -45.48
CA ASN A 248 -8.86 -9.54 -46.54
C ASN A 248 -7.87 -8.50 -47.13
N LYS A 249 -7.62 -7.33 -46.51
CA LYS A 249 -6.73 -6.32 -47.12
C LYS A 249 -5.74 -5.52 -46.27
N ILE A 250 -5.50 -5.82 -44.98
CA ILE A 250 -4.51 -5.04 -44.22
C ILE A 250 -3.58 -5.94 -43.41
N ASN A 251 -2.28 -5.91 -43.77
CA ASN A 251 -1.21 -6.60 -43.05
C ASN A 251 -0.91 -5.83 -41.75
N LEU A 252 -1.68 -6.12 -40.69
CA LEU A 252 -1.66 -5.49 -39.36
C LEU A 252 -0.29 -5.45 -38.67
N LYS A 253 0.70 -6.20 -39.16
CA LYS A 253 2.06 -6.27 -38.58
C LYS A 253 2.98 -5.09 -38.93
N LYS A 254 2.65 -4.25 -39.93
CA LYS A 254 3.60 -3.25 -40.44
C LYS A 254 3.30 -1.78 -40.14
N LEU A 255 2.08 -1.43 -39.75
CA LEU A 255 1.68 -0.06 -39.48
C LEU A 255 0.49 -0.12 -38.54
N ASN A 256 0.57 0.43 -37.33
CA ASN A 256 -0.60 0.90 -36.58
C ASN A 256 -0.15 1.87 -35.47
N LYS A 257 0.09 3.09 -35.94
CA LYS A 257 0.31 4.29 -35.15
C LYS A 257 -1.05 4.91 -34.83
N ILE A 258 -1.61 4.50 -33.70
CA ILE A 258 -2.91 4.96 -33.23
C ILE A 258 -2.74 6.36 -32.63
N LYS A 259 -3.71 7.23 -32.88
CA LYS A 259 -3.79 8.57 -32.31
C LYS A 259 -5.04 8.76 -31.45
N GLY A 260 -6.08 7.99 -31.75
CA GLY A 260 -7.36 8.13 -31.08
C GLY A 260 -8.35 7.05 -31.45
N VAL A 261 -9.59 7.26 -31.08
CA VAL A 261 -10.69 6.33 -31.33
C VAL A 261 -11.98 7.11 -31.58
N ASP A 262 -12.78 6.63 -32.52
CA ASP A 262 -14.17 7.04 -32.68
C ASP A 262 -15.05 6.20 -31.73
N LYS A 263 -15.72 6.87 -30.79
CA LYS A 263 -16.58 6.25 -29.78
C LYS A 263 -17.75 5.48 -30.39
N SER A 264 -18.31 6.00 -31.49
CA SER A 264 -19.52 5.48 -32.11
C SER A 264 -19.26 4.21 -32.91
N THR A 265 -18.15 4.19 -33.64
CA THR A 265 -17.77 3.08 -34.52
C THR A 265 -16.76 2.13 -33.88
N ALA A 266 -16.14 2.52 -32.77
CA ALA A 266 -14.98 1.87 -32.15
C ALA A 266 -13.77 1.73 -33.10
N GLN A 267 -13.72 2.53 -34.17
CA GLN A 267 -12.59 2.51 -35.11
C GLN A 267 -11.44 3.36 -34.59
N PHE A 268 -10.22 2.85 -34.71
CA PHE A 268 -9.01 3.60 -34.37
C PHE A 268 -8.71 4.67 -35.41
N LEU A 269 -8.33 5.84 -34.93
CA LEU A 269 -7.82 6.93 -35.75
C LEU A 269 -6.32 6.74 -35.90
N LEU A 270 -5.85 6.71 -37.15
CA LEU A 270 -4.44 6.46 -37.47
C LEU A 270 -3.75 7.77 -37.86
N ASP A 271 -2.51 7.93 -37.41
CA ASP A 271 -1.65 9.06 -37.80
C ASP A 271 -0.25 8.51 -38.13
N LYS A 272 0.35 8.95 -39.23
CA LYS A 272 1.70 8.47 -39.61
C LYS A 272 2.79 9.00 -38.67
N ASN A 273 2.51 10.08 -37.96
CA ASN A 273 3.46 10.79 -37.12
C ASN A 273 3.25 10.52 -35.62
N ASP A 274 2.02 10.22 -35.21
CA ASP A 274 1.72 9.86 -33.82
C ASP A 274 2.06 8.39 -33.54
N ASN A 275 2.23 7.99 -32.29
CA ASN A 275 2.99 6.78 -32.00
C ASN A 275 2.37 5.89 -30.90
N ILE A 276 1.05 5.84 -30.70
CA ILE A 276 0.48 4.78 -29.83
C ILE A 276 0.55 3.46 -30.59
N HIS A 277 1.36 2.51 -30.10
CA HIS A 277 1.40 1.18 -30.71
C HIS A 277 0.14 0.38 -30.32
N LEU A 278 -0.40 -0.37 -31.27
CA LEU A 278 -1.54 -1.25 -31.02
C LEU A 278 -1.25 -2.29 -29.92
N SER A 279 -0.03 -2.83 -29.85
CA SER A 279 0.39 -3.78 -28.81
C SER A 279 0.33 -3.17 -27.41
N ASP A 280 0.70 -1.89 -27.29
CA ASP A 280 0.67 -1.16 -26.03
C ASP A 280 -0.77 -0.91 -25.59
N LEU A 281 -1.60 -0.37 -26.50
CA LEU A 281 -3.02 -0.13 -26.24
C LEU A 281 -3.78 -1.43 -25.92
N ALA A 282 -3.45 -2.52 -26.60
CA ALA A 282 -4.04 -3.83 -26.33
C ALA A 282 -3.72 -4.33 -24.92
N THR A 283 -2.46 -4.21 -24.49
CA THR A 283 -2.04 -4.52 -23.12
C THR A 283 -2.83 -3.72 -22.10
N VAL A 284 -2.99 -2.41 -22.32
CA VAL A 284 -3.76 -1.51 -21.45
C VAL A 284 -5.23 -1.91 -21.38
N LEU A 285 -5.88 -2.12 -22.53
CA LEU A 285 -7.29 -2.49 -22.59
C LEU A 285 -7.57 -3.84 -21.93
N LEU A 286 -6.63 -4.78 -22.00
CA LEU A 286 -6.74 -6.05 -21.28
C LEU A 286 -6.68 -5.87 -19.76
N VAL A 287 -5.83 -4.98 -19.26
CA VAL A 287 -5.81 -4.62 -17.83
C VAL A 287 -7.15 -3.99 -17.41
N TYR A 288 -7.62 -2.97 -18.13
CA TYR A 288 -8.84 -2.26 -17.73
C TYR A 288 -10.13 -3.09 -17.84
N ASN A 289 -10.19 -4.01 -18.80
CA ASN A 289 -11.35 -4.90 -19.01
C ASN A 289 -11.23 -6.25 -18.29
N ASP A 290 -10.21 -6.45 -17.47
CA ASP A 290 -10.04 -7.67 -16.68
C ASP A 290 -11.11 -7.77 -15.58
N PRO A 291 -11.97 -8.80 -15.59
CA PRO A 291 -13.01 -8.95 -14.56
C PRO A 291 -12.45 -9.32 -13.17
N ASN A 292 -11.18 -9.73 -13.07
CA ASN A 292 -10.54 -10.08 -11.80
C ASN A 292 -9.88 -8.88 -11.09
N LEU A 293 -9.89 -7.70 -11.71
CA LEU A 293 -9.35 -6.48 -11.14
C LEU A 293 -10.48 -5.52 -10.78
N ASP A 294 -10.47 -5.03 -9.54
CA ASP A 294 -11.29 -3.87 -9.19
C ASP A 294 -10.69 -2.57 -9.77
N ASP A 295 -11.46 -1.48 -9.74
CA ASP A 295 -11.02 -0.21 -10.32
C ASP A 295 -9.79 0.41 -9.64
N LYS A 296 -9.52 0.04 -8.38
CA LYS A 296 -8.32 0.49 -7.65
C LYS A 296 -7.08 -0.33 -8.04
N GLN A 297 -7.28 -1.58 -8.47
CA GLN A 297 -6.23 -2.51 -8.88
C GLN A 297 -5.86 -2.38 -10.36
N LYS A 298 -6.67 -1.71 -11.19
CA LYS A 298 -6.38 -1.48 -12.63
C LYS A 298 -5.27 -0.46 -12.89
N GLY A 299 -4.68 0.11 -11.84
CA GLY A 299 -3.49 0.95 -11.96
C GLY A 299 -2.34 0.14 -12.54
N ILE A 300 -1.87 0.55 -13.71
CA ILE A 300 -0.63 0.02 -14.28
C ILE A 300 0.51 0.79 -13.64
N CYS A 301 1.54 0.11 -13.13
CA CYS A 301 2.78 0.73 -12.69
C CYS A 301 3.91 -0.30 -12.66
N PHE A 302 5.14 0.20 -12.53
CA PHE A 302 6.36 -0.59 -12.47
C PHE A 302 7.31 -0.05 -11.41
N SER A 303 8.06 -0.91 -10.74
CA SER A 303 9.21 -0.50 -9.92
C SER A 303 10.30 -1.57 -9.90
N LEU A 304 11.53 -1.15 -9.58
CA LEU A 304 12.55 -2.07 -9.08
C LEU A 304 12.61 -1.94 -7.57
N ASP A 305 12.07 -2.94 -6.89
CA ASP A 305 11.99 -2.98 -5.44
C ASP A 305 13.14 -3.79 -4.85
N PRO A 306 13.82 -3.29 -3.80
CA PRO A 306 14.90 -4.03 -3.17
C PRO A 306 14.35 -5.30 -2.51
N ILE A 307 15.04 -6.43 -2.69
CA ILE A 307 14.71 -7.69 -2.03
C ILE A 307 15.39 -7.70 -0.66
N VAL A 308 14.57 -7.62 0.39
CA VAL A 308 15.05 -7.72 1.78
C VAL A 308 15.11 -9.20 2.17
N LEU A 309 16.31 -9.78 2.18
CA LEU A 309 16.52 -11.12 2.71
C LEU A 309 16.65 -11.06 4.24
N PRO A 310 16.06 -12.01 4.99
CA PRO A 310 16.29 -12.10 6.43
C PRO A 310 17.79 -12.16 6.71
N ASN A 311 18.25 -11.34 7.67
CA ASN A 311 19.65 -11.29 8.15
C ASN A 311 20.67 -10.63 7.19
N GLN A 312 20.24 -9.85 6.19
CA GLN A 312 21.15 -9.02 5.41
C GLN A 312 20.98 -7.54 5.75
N GLU A 313 22.07 -6.88 6.15
CA GLU A 313 22.11 -5.43 6.38
C GLU A 313 22.10 -4.63 5.06
N GLU A 314 22.51 -5.26 3.96
CA GLU A 314 22.58 -4.65 2.63
C GLU A 314 21.68 -5.36 1.63
N PHE A 315 21.03 -4.56 0.78
CA PHE A 315 20.28 -5.07 -0.36
C PHE A 315 21.27 -5.54 -1.43
N LYS A 316 21.14 -6.78 -1.90
CA LYS A 316 21.99 -7.33 -2.99
C LYS A 316 21.26 -7.39 -4.33
N GLN A 317 19.94 -7.44 -4.29
CA GLN A 317 19.09 -7.72 -5.43
C GLN A 317 17.85 -6.83 -5.40
N GLN A 318 17.26 -6.64 -6.57
CA GLN A 318 15.98 -5.95 -6.74
C GLN A 318 15.07 -6.76 -7.67
N GLU A 319 13.78 -6.80 -7.36
CA GLU A 319 12.73 -7.48 -8.13
C GLU A 319 12.09 -6.49 -9.11
N LYS A 320 11.86 -6.92 -10.36
CA LYS A 320 10.98 -6.25 -11.32
C LYS A 320 9.53 -6.43 -10.87
N VAL A 321 8.94 -5.40 -10.29
CA VAL A 321 7.55 -5.44 -9.80
C VAL A 321 6.65 -4.76 -10.82
N CYS A 322 5.73 -5.53 -11.40
CA CYS A 322 4.69 -5.03 -12.29
C CYS A 322 3.33 -5.04 -11.57
N TRP A 323 2.57 -3.96 -11.72
CA TRP A 323 1.16 -3.91 -11.35
C TRP A 323 0.32 -3.77 -12.63
N PRO A 324 -0.80 -4.49 -12.74
CA PRO A 324 -1.53 -5.21 -11.68
C PRO A 324 -1.03 -6.61 -11.31
N ASP A 325 -0.01 -7.15 -11.99
CA ASP A 325 0.44 -8.54 -11.87
C ASP A 325 0.66 -9.00 -10.42
N LYS A 326 1.22 -8.12 -9.58
CA LYS A 326 1.44 -8.38 -8.15
C LYS A 326 0.14 -8.60 -7.35
N PHE A 327 -0.96 -7.93 -7.70
CA PHE A 327 -2.25 -8.07 -6.99
C PHE A 327 -2.92 -9.41 -7.28
N VAL A 328 -2.87 -9.86 -8.53
CA VAL A 328 -3.57 -11.06 -9.00
C VAL A 328 -2.68 -12.30 -9.09
N ASN A 329 -1.38 -12.15 -8.78
CA ASN A 329 -0.37 -13.20 -8.85
C ASN A 329 -0.36 -13.92 -10.21
N ARG A 330 -0.42 -13.15 -11.31
CA ARG A 330 -0.30 -13.64 -12.68
C ARG A 330 0.34 -12.59 -13.58
N ASN A 331 1.03 -13.04 -14.62
CA ASN A 331 1.71 -12.16 -15.56
C ASN A 331 0.71 -11.58 -16.59
N ILE A 332 0.07 -10.45 -16.29
CA ILE A 332 -0.76 -9.71 -17.26
C ILE A 332 0.14 -8.89 -18.17
N ILE A 333 1.02 -8.08 -17.57
CA ILE A 333 1.94 -7.21 -18.32
C ILE A 333 3.39 -7.69 -18.26
N GLN A 334 3.81 -8.45 -17.26
CA GLN A 334 5.21 -8.82 -16.98
C GLN A 334 5.92 -9.46 -18.18
N ASP A 335 5.22 -10.23 -19.01
CA ASP A 335 5.80 -10.93 -20.18
C ASP A 335 5.49 -10.21 -21.50
N THR A 336 5.37 -8.88 -21.47
CA THR A 336 5.05 -8.06 -22.65
C THR A 336 6.12 -7.01 -22.91
N GLU A 337 6.21 -6.55 -24.16
CA GLU A 337 7.06 -5.41 -24.53
C GLU A 337 6.72 -4.17 -23.69
N PHE A 338 5.46 -4.01 -23.28
CA PHE A 338 5.02 -2.94 -22.38
C PHE A 338 5.82 -2.93 -21.08
N ALA A 339 5.92 -4.07 -20.38
CA ALA A 339 6.71 -4.17 -19.14
C ALA A 339 8.22 -4.05 -19.39
N GLN A 340 8.71 -4.46 -20.57
CA GLN A 340 10.11 -4.28 -20.94
C GLN A 340 10.46 -2.80 -21.04
N ILE A 341 9.63 -2.00 -21.72
CA ILE A 341 9.83 -0.56 -21.86
C ILE A 341 9.77 0.13 -20.49
N LEU A 342 8.82 -0.25 -19.62
CA LEU A 342 8.77 0.27 -18.25
C LEU A 342 10.06 -0.05 -17.48
N PHE A 343 10.55 -1.28 -17.57
CA PHE A 343 11.78 -1.69 -16.93
C PHE A 343 13.00 -0.92 -17.45
N GLU A 344 13.22 -0.89 -18.76
CA GLU A 344 14.38 -0.24 -19.38
C GLU A 344 14.40 1.26 -19.06
N THR A 345 13.23 1.90 -19.02
CA THR A 345 13.11 3.32 -18.69
C THR A 345 13.46 3.61 -17.23
N ASP A 346 12.90 2.84 -16.28
CA ASP A 346 13.21 3.00 -14.85
C ASP A 346 14.68 2.67 -14.54
N TYR A 347 15.21 1.64 -15.19
CA TYR A 347 16.60 1.24 -15.06
C TYR A 347 17.55 2.35 -15.55
N LEU A 348 17.30 2.91 -16.74
CA LEU A 348 18.11 4.00 -17.29
C LEU A 348 18.00 5.28 -16.45
N LEU A 349 16.80 5.63 -15.97
CA LEU A 349 16.60 6.74 -15.04
C LEU A 349 17.48 6.59 -13.79
N LYS A 350 17.54 5.38 -13.23
CA LYS A 350 18.38 5.08 -12.06
C LYS A 350 19.87 5.23 -12.37
N LEU A 351 20.35 4.68 -13.49
CA LEU A 351 21.73 4.85 -13.94
C LEU A 351 22.11 6.33 -14.08
N MET A 352 21.27 7.11 -14.76
CA MET A 352 21.45 8.56 -14.89
C MET A 352 21.48 9.22 -13.50
N SER A 353 20.47 8.99 -12.66
CA SER A 353 20.39 9.64 -11.34
C SER A 353 21.58 9.32 -10.42
N LEU A 354 22.09 8.08 -10.46
CA LEU A 354 23.30 7.68 -9.73
C LEU A 354 24.56 8.26 -10.35
N GLY A 355 24.55 8.52 -11.66
CA GLY A 355 25.73 8.95 -12.40
C GLY A 355 26.69 7.81 -12.71
N VAL A 356 26.20 6.58 -12.83
CA VAL A 356 27.00 5.40 -13.17
C VAL A 356 26.38 4.55 -14.28
N GLN A 357 27.23 3.73 -14.91
CA GLN A 357 26.82 2.66 -15.82
C GLN A 357 26.33 1.42 -15.05
N ASP A 358 25.96 0.38 -15.80
CA ASP A 358 25.40 -0.88 -15.29
C ASP A 358 26.36 -1.64 -14.36
N ASP A 359 27.66 -1.43 -14.49
CA ASP A 359 28.69 -1.96 -13.60
C ASP A 359 28.73 -1.30 -12.20
N GLY A 360 27.98 -0.22 -11.99
CA GLY A 360 27.94 0.55 -10.73
C GLY A 360 29.21 1.33 -10.40
N LYS A 361 30.19 1.38 -11.32
CA LYS A 361 31.54 1.90 -11.10
C LYS A 361 31.94 2.94 -12.14
N THR A 362 31.66 2.68 -13.41
CA THR A 362 32.00 3.57 -14.51
C THR A 362 31.04 4.76 -14.49
N ALA A 363 31.57 5.98 -14.61
CA ALA A 363 30.75 7.18 -14.63
C ALA A 363 29.79 7.17 -15.83
N PHE A 364 28.54 7.60 -15.59
CA PHE A 364 27.56 7.78 -16.65
C PHE A 364 27.96 8.98 -17.50
N VAL A 365 28.14 8.76 -18.81
CA VAL A 365 28.49 9.82 -19.75
C VAL A 365 27.21 10.41 -20.33
N TYR A 366 26.90 11.63 -19.91
CA TYR A 366 25.80 12.39 -20.46
C TYR A 366 26.15 12.97 -21.84
N PRO A 367 25.22 12.98 -22.80
CA PRO A 367 25.34 13.74 -24.03
C PRO A 367 25.72 15.19 -23.72
N LYS A 368 26.60 15.75 -24.56
CA LYS A 368 27.14 17.10 -24.33
C LYS A 368 26.03 18.14 -24.29
N GLU A 369 25.03 18.04 -25.19
CA GLU A 369 23.92 18.97 -25.24
C GLU A 369 23.08 18.99 -23.96
N LEU A 370 22.89 17.83 -23.33
CA LEU A 370 22.16 17.71 -22.06
C LEU A 370 23.00 18.23 -20.88
N SER A 371 24.31 17.95 -20.90
CA SER A 371 25.26 18.39 -19.88
C SER A 371 25.42 19.92 -19.89
N ASP A 372 25.56 20.52 -21.07
CA ASP A 372 25.65 21.96 -21.28
C ASP A 372 24.37 22.67 -20.79
N LYS A 373 23.23 21.98 -20.84
CA LYS A 373 21.96 22.45 -20.28
C LYS A 373 21.82 22.20 -18.78
N GLY A 374 22.80 21.58 -18.13
CA GLY A 374 22.87 21.37 -16.69
C GLY A 374 22.32 20.04 -16.19
N LEU A 375 22.05 19.07 -17.07
CA LEU A 375 21.74 17.70 -16.63
C LEU A 375 23.01 17.04 -16.09
N LYS A 376 22.91 16.47 -14.89
CA LYS A 376 23.99 15.76 -14.19
C LYS A 376 23.40 14.78 -13.19
N SER A 377 24.22 13.96 -12.54
CA SER A 377 23.74 13.02 -11.53
C SER A 377 23.19 13.74 -10.30
N CYS A 378 22.35 13.05 -9.53
CA CYS A 378 21.79 13.54 -8.28
C CYS A 378 22.89 14.05 -7.34
N ILE A 379 23.94 13.25 -7.13
CA ILE A 379 25.06 13.61 -6.24
C ILE A 379 25.77 14.89 -6.71
N ALA A 380 25.88 15.10 -8.03
CA ALA A 380 26.53 16.29 -8.59
C ALA A 380 25.73 17.59 -8.42
N PHE A 381 24.47 17.53 -7.97
CA PHE A 381 23.68 18.72 -7.60
C PHE A 381 24.04 19.26 -6.21
N GLY A 382 24.58 18.44 -5.30
CA GLY A 382 24.88 18.87 -3.93
C GLY A 382 26.19 19.61 -3.76
N GLN A 383 26.23 20.54 -2.81
CA GLN A 383 27.45 21.26 -2.40
C GLN A 383 27.91 20.90 -0.97
N GLY A 384 27.40 19.83 -0.35
CA GLY A 384 27.60 19.60 1.09
C GLY A 384 27.48 18.15 1.53
N LYS A 385 27.93 17.91 2.78
CA LYS A 385 28.09 16.62 3.47
C LYS A 385 27.07 15.55 3.03
N PHE A 386 27.59 14.42 2.57
CA PHE A 386 26.85 13.26 2.12
C PHE A 386 25.87 12.78 3.20
N ILE A 387 24.58 13.04 3.01
CA ILE A 387 23.50 12.39 3.75
C ILE A 387 23.23 11.07 3.03
N LYS A 388 23.05 9.97 3.79
CA LYS A 388 22.53 8.70 3.23
C LYS A 388 21.17 8.98 2.59
N LEU A 389 21.17 9.24 1.28
CA LEU A 389 19.97 9.53 0.51
C LEU A 389 19.31 8.22 0.10
N LEU A 390 18.20 7.87 0.75
CA LEU A 390 17.24 6.91 0.23
C LEU A 390 16.18 7.70 -0.55
N CYS A 391 16.48 8.01 -1.81
CA CYS A 391 15.56 8.69 -2.72
C CYS A 391 14.95 7.71 -3.73
N ARG A 392 13.72 8.00 -4.15
CA ARG A 392 13.01 7.34 -5.23
C ARG A 392 12.70 8.32 -6.34
N PHE A 393 12.98 7.95 -7.59
CA PHE A 393 12.52 8.72 -8.75
C PHE A 393 11.32 8.02 -9.40
N TRP A 394 10.27 8.79 -9.65
CA TRP A 394 9.07 8.31 -10.32
C TRP A 394 8.81 9.09 -11.61
N LEU A 395 8.68 8.40 -12.73
CA LEU A 395 8.19 9.02 -13.96
C LEU A 395 6.67 8.93 -13.99
N VAL A 396 6.03 10.09 -14.09
CA VAL A 396 4.57 10.22 -14.08
C VAL A 396 4.12 11.17 -15.19
N PRO A 397 2.95 10.93 -15.80
CA PRO A 397 2.35 11.90 -16.70
C PRO A 397 1.89 13.15 -15.93
N GLN A 398 2.35 14.32 -16.34
CA GLN A 398 2.01 15.61 -15.74
C GLN A 398 0.76 16.21 -16.39
N GLN A 399 0.78 16.36 -17.71
CA GLN A 399 -0.30 16.96 -18.48
C GLN A 399 -0.53 16.16 -19.76
N CYS A 400 -1.79 15.91 -20.09
CA CYS A 400 -2.19 15.25 -21.33
C CYS A 400 -3.06 16.22 -22.12
N THR A 401 -2.66 16.58 -23.33
CA THR A 401 -3.47 17.37 -24.25
C THR A 401 -4.26 16.42 -25.15
N TYR A 402 -5.57 16.60 -25.22
CA TYR A 402 -6.46 15.77 -26.00
C TYR A 402 -7.53 16.61 -26.68
N GLN A 403 -8.16 16.05 -27.71
CA GLN A 403 -9.28 16.67 -28.42
C GLN A 403 -10.44 15.68 -28.47
N PHE A 404 -11.65 16.21 -28.29
CA PHE A 404 -12.88 15.46 -28.47
C PHE A 404 -13.82 16.19 -29.43
N GLN A 405 -14.00 15.65 -30.63
CA GLN A 405 -14.84 16.24 -31.67
C GLN A 405 -15.53 15.14 -32.47
N ASP A 406 -16.81 15.28 -32.82
CA ASP A 406 -17.55 14.31 -33.63
C ASP A 406 -17.45 12.85 -33.13
N ASN A 407 -17.58 12.65 -31.81
CA ASN A 407 -17.38 11.36 -31.14
C ASN A 407 -15.96 10.78 -31.22
N LYS A 408 -14.99 11.51 -31.77
CA LYS A 408 -13.58 11.11 -31.85
C LYS A 408 -12.81 11.66 -30.67
N TYR A 409 -12.11 10.78 -29.96
CA TYR A 409 -11.18 11.14 -28.90
C TYR A 409 -9.75 10.94 -29.38
N VAL A 410 -8.94 11.99 -29.32
CA VAL A 410 -7.58 12.06 -29.88
C VAL A 410 -6.61 12.48 -28.78
N VAL A 411 -5.56 11.69 -28.55
CA VAL A 411 -4.51 12.01 -27.56
C VAL A 411 -3.33 12.69 -28.27
N ASN A 412 -3.32 14.03 -28.26
CA ASN A 412 -2.35 14.82 -29.02
C ASN A 412 -0.93 14.73 -28.47
N ASP A 413 -0.75 15.03 -27.19
CA ASP A 413 0.56 15.05 -26.55
C ASP A 413 0.46 14.80 -25.05
N LEU A 414 1.60 14.47 -24.46
CA LEU A 414 1.72 14.19 -23.04
C LEU A 414 3.06 14.69 -22.50
N GLN A 415 3.02 15.52 -21.47
CA GLN A 415 4.17 15.96 -20.71
C GLN A 415 4.48 14.95 -19.59
N ILE A 416 5.74 14.55 -19.46
CA ILE A 416 6.21 13.63 -18.42
C ILE A 416 7.01 14.41 -17.38
N MET A 417 6.76 14.10 -16.12
CA MET A 417 7.48 14.64 -14.97
C MET A 417 8.23 13.52 -14.26
N CYS A 418 9.46 13.82 -13.84
CA CYS A 418 10.21 13.05 -12.85
C CYS A 418 9.91 13.62 -11.46
N GLN A 419 9.45 12.77 -10.55
CA GLN A 419 9.19 13.11 -9.14
C GLN A 419 10.25 12.48 -8.26
N ALA A 420 10.94 13.28 -7.45
CA ALA A 420 11.73 12.77 -6.33
C ALA A 420 10.82 12.50 -5.12
N ARG A 421 10.97 11.33 -4.50
CA ARG A 421 10.33 10.96 -3.23
C ARG A 421 11.39 10.52 -2.22
N GLN A 422 11.34 11.09 -1.03
CA GLN A 422 12.12 10.66 0.11
C GLN A 422 11.39 9.52 0.81
N ILE A 423 12.14 8.51 1.25
CA ILE A 423 11.59 7.42 2.05
C ILE A 423 11.69 7.83 3.52
N GLU A 424 10.56 8.11 4.17
CA GLU A 424 10.48 8.38 5.60
C GLU A 424 9.91 7.16 6.34
N ARG A 425 10.38 6.92 7.58
CA ARG A 425 9.80 5.88 8.44
C ARG A 425 8.73 6.53 9.33
N VAL A 426 7.46 6.27 9.03
CA VAL A 426 6.31 6.76 9.80
C VAL A 426 5.61 5.55 10.42
N ASN A 427 5.50 5.52 11.76
CA ASN A 427 4.84 4.42 12.49
C ASN A 427 5.38 3.03 12.09
N SER A 428 6.70 2.89 12.00
CA SER A 428 7.40 1.65 11.58
C SER A 428 7.15 1.19 10.13
N GLN A 429 6.40 1.94 9.33
CA GLN A 429 6.23 1.71 7.89
C GLN A 429 7.09 2.69 7.09
N LEU A 430 7.63 2.23 5.97
CA LEU A 430 8.27 3.12 5.00
C LEU A 430 7.18 3.81 4.19
N GLN A 431 7.15 5.14 4.23
CA GLN A 431 6.24 5.97 3.45
C GLN A 431 7.06 6.84 2.50
N ASP A 432 6.60 6.92 1.26
CA ASP A 432 7.17 7.84 0.28
C ASP A 432 6.57 9.23 0.49
N LYS A 433 7.42 10.21 0.72
CA LYS A 433 7.05 11.63 0.79
C LYS A 433 7.69 12.36 -0.38
N GLN A 434 6.91 13.14 -1.12
CA GLN A 434 7.46 13.91 -2.23
C GLN A 434 8.51 14.90 -1.71
N ALA A 435 9.70 14.89 -2.32
CA ALA A 435 10.72 15.90 -2.04
C ALA A 435 10.21 17.25 -2.55
N GLN A 436 10.24 18.27 -1.70
CA GLN A 436 9.78 19.63 -2.03
C GLN A 436 10.85 20.69 -1.77
N ASP A 437 11.95 20.35 -1.10
CA ASP A 437 13.04 21.29 -0.85
C ASP A 437 13.80 21.55 -2.16
N ILE A 438 13.82 22.80 -2.60
CA ILE A 438 14.54 23.23 -3.81
C ILE A 438 16.06 23.02 -3.70
N ASN A 439 16.58 22.90 -2.48
CA ASN A 439 17.99 22.61 -2.23
C ASN A 439 18.29 21.11 -2.11
N ASP A 440 17.26 20.25 -2.08
CA ASP A 440 17.44 18.81 -2.09
C ASP A 440 17.95 18.36 -3.47
N MET A 441 19.06 17.63 -3.47
CA MET A 441 19.72 17.16 -4.68
C MET A 441 18.82 16.29 -5.57
N SER A 442 17.97 15.46 -4.94
CA SER A 442 17.04 14.59 -5.66
C SER A 442 15.93 15.43 -6.29
N TYR A 443 15.43 16.43 -5.58
CA TYR A 443 14.50 17.40 -6.15
C TYR A 443 15.09 18.14 -7.36
N GLN A 444 16.32 18.65 -7.24
CA GLN A 444 16.99 19.35 -8.34
C GLN A 444 17.20 18.45 -9.57
N PHE A 445 17.65 17.20 -9.36
CA PHE A 445 17.74 16.22 -10.43
C PHE A 445 16.39 15.99 -11.10
N ALA A 446 15.34 15.73 -10.32
CA ALA A 446 14.00 15.45 -10.82
C ALA A 446 13.40 16.64 -11.60
N GLN A 447 13.59 17.86 -11.12
CA GLN A 447 13.20 19.07 -11.84
C GLN A 447 13.95 19.19 -13.16
N LYS A 448 15.28 19.01 -13.15
CA LYS A 448 16.08 19.16 -14.36
C LYS A 448 15.79 18.08 -15.40
N PHE A 449 15.56 16.86 -14.95
CA PHE A 449 15.12 15.76 -15.78
C PHE A 449 13.76 16.05 -16.43
N THR A 450 12.82 16.61 -15.66
CA THR A 450 11.49 17.02 -16.16
C THR A 450 11.62 18.11 -17.23
N GLU A 451 12.41 19.16 -16.97
CA GLU A 451 12.65 20.25 -17.91
C GLU A 451 13.23 19.76 -19.25
N LEU A 452 14.14 18.80 -19.19
CA LEU A 452 14.87 18.30 -20.37
C LEU A 452 14.28 17.01 -20.95
N TYR A 453 13.12 16.54 -20.49
CA TYR A 453 12.59 15.21 -20.84
C TYR A 453 12.56 14.94 -22.34
N ASP A 454 11.96 15.83 -23.14
CA ASP A 454 11.85 15.63 -24.59
C ASP A 454 13.22 15.63 -25.28
N GLN A 455 14.21 16.36 -24.74
CA GLN A 455 15.57 16.35 -25.27
C GLN A 455 16.32 15.08 -24.87
N ILE A 456 16.11 14.60 -23.64
CA ILE A 456 16.61 13.30 -23.18
C ILE A 456 16.06 12.21 -24.11
N ALA A 457 14.79 12.27 -24.48
CA ALA A 457 14.14 11.30 -25.37
C ALA A 457 14.72 11.27 -26.80
N ILE A 458 15.37 12.34 -27.28
CA ILE A 458 16.09 12.35 -28.56
C ILE A 458 17.35 11.48 -28.48
N HIS A 459 18.11 11.59 -27.39
CA HIS A 459 19.34 10.81 -27.19
C HIS A 459 19.08 9.40 -26.68
N TYR A 460 17.99 9.20 -25.95
CA TYR A 460 17.59 7.95 -25.33
C TYR A 460 16.16 7.60 -25.75
N PRO A 461 15.96 6.96 -26.92
CA PRO A 461 14.65 6.74 -27.53
C PRO A 461 13.65 5.97 -26.66
N ILE A 462 14.12 5.25 -25.63
CA ILE A 462 13.27 4.53 -24.69
C ILE A 462 12.32 5.47 -23.93
N PHE A 463 12.73 6.72 -23.63
CA PHE A 463 11.84 7.71 -23.01
C PHE A 463 10.74 8.17 -23.98
N ASN A 464 11.02 8.23 -25.29
CA ASN A 464 9.97 8.48 -26.28
C ASN A 464 8.97 7.30 -26.35
N ARG A 465 9.45 6.05 -26.26
CA ARG A 465 8.57 4.88 -26.13
C ARG A 465 7.75 4.91 -24.84
N LEU A 466 8.31 5.35 -23.72
CA LEU A 466 7.55 5.56 -22.49
C LEU A 466 6.40 6.58 -22.67
N LYS A 467 6.66 7.72 -23.32
CA LYS A 467 5.64 8.72 -23.64
C LYS A 467 4.48 8.11 -24.45
N GLN A 468 4.78 7.21 -25.37
CA GLN A 468 3.79 6.48 -26.16
C GLN A 468 2.98 5.49 -25.31
N LEU A 469 3.61 4.80 -24.34
CA LEU A 469 2.89 3.97 -23.37
C LEU A 469 1.91 4.81 -22.54
N PHE A 470 2.33 5.99 -22.08
CA PHE A 470 1.46 6.87 -21.29
C PHE A 470 0.26 7.35 -22.11
N LYS A 471 0.47 7.69 -23.39
CA LYS A 471 -0.64 7.96 -24.31
C LYS A 471 -1.57 6.75 -24.49
N ALA A 472 -1.03 5.53 -24.59
CA ALA A 472 -1.81 4.30 -24.66
C ALA A 472 -2.67 4.11 -23.40
N VAL A 473 -2.11 4.37 -22.22
CA VAL A 473 -2.82 4.31 -20.93
C VAL A 473 -3.93 5.36 -20.87
N ALA A 474 -3.65 6.60 -21.28
CA ALA A 474 -4.65 7.66 -21.36
C ALA A 474 -5.83 7.27 -22.26
N LEU A 475 -5.54 6.79 -23.48
CA LEU A 475 -6.55 6.36 -24.44
C LEU A 475 -7.35 5.14 -23.93
N GLY A 476 -6.67 4.12 -23.43
CA GLY A 476 -7.31 2.90 -22.93
C GLY A 476 -8.19 3.15 -21.70
N LYS A 477 -7.75 4.01 -20.78
CA LYS A 477 -8.54 4.45 -19.63
C LYS A 477 -9.80 5.19 -20.09
N TRP A 478 -9.68 6.11 -21.04
CA TRP A 478 -10.83 6.83 -21.60
C TRP A 478 -11.82 5.89 -22.29
N MET A 479 -11.33 4.96 -23.11
CA MET A 479 -12.14 3.94 -23.79
C MET A 479 -12.93 3.09 -22.78
N TYR A 480 -12.26 2.64 -21.71
CA TYR A 480 -12.87 1.88 -20.64
C TYR A 480 -13.98 2.68 -19.94
N SER A 481 -13.69 3.90 -19.50
CA SER A 481 -14.67 4.78 -18.82
C SER A 481 -15.86 5.14 -19.72
N ASN A 482 -15.67 5.21 -21.03
CA ASN A 482 -16.72 5.51 -22.01
C ASN A 482 -17.39 4.27 -22.62
N ARG A 483 -17.07 3.07 -22.12
CA ARG A 483 -17.65 1.78 -22.58
C ARG A 483 -17.49 1.56 -24.08
N VAL A 484 -16.37 2.00 -24.65
CA VAL A 484 -16.03 1.70 -26.06
C VAL A 484 -15.86 0.18 -26.18
N ARG A 485 -16.57 -0.43 -27.14
CA ARG A 485 -16.53 -1.88 -27.32
C ARG A 485 -15.15 -2.30 -27.81
N VAL A 486 -14.62 -3.36 -27.22
CA VAL A 486 -13.33 -3.96 -27.60
C VAL A 486 -13.51 -5.45 -27.88
N ASP A 487 -12.84 -5.95 -28.91
CA ASP A 487 -12.77 -7.38 -29.21
C ASP A 487 -11.63 -8.01 -28.42
N TYR A 488 -11.97 -8.64 -27.30
CA TYR A 488 -10.99 -9.20 -26.37
C TYR A 488 -10.05 -10.22 -27.03
N GLN A 489 -10.53 -11.03 -27.97
CA GLN A 489 -9.69 -12.02 -28.66
C GLN A 489 -8.66 -11.32 -29.55
N LYS A 490 -9.08 -10.31 -30.32
CA LYS A 490 -8.15 -9.52 -31.14
C LYS A 490 -7.12 -8.75 -30.31
N LEU A 491 -7.50 -8.28 -29.12
CA LEU A 491 -6.55 -7.67 -28.20
C LEU A 491 -5.46 -8.66 -27.79
N GLN A 492 -5.83 -9.89 -27.43
CA GLN A 492 -4.87 -10.93 -27.06
C GLN A 492 -3.90 -11.27 -28.19
N GLU A 493 -4.40 -11.34 -29.43
CA GLU A 493 -3.59 -11.59 -30.64
C GLU A 493 -2.65 -10.42 -30.98
N SER A 494 -2.96 -9.21 -30.50
CA SER A 494 -2.19 -7.99 -30.75
C SER A 494 -1.07 -7.72 -29.75
N ILE A 495 -1.04 -8.42 -28.60
CA ILE A 495 0.04 -8.27 -27.62
C ILE A 495 1.34 -8.86 -28.15
N ILE A 496 2.42 -8.10 -28.03
CA ILE A 496 3.77 -8.60 -28.24
C ILE A 496 4.30 -9.17 -26.92
N LYS A 497 4.45 -10.49 -26.88
CA LYS A 497 5.06 -11.21 -25.75
C LYS A 497 6.58 -11.18 -25.87
N VAL A 498 7.24 -10.92 -24.75
CA VAL A 498 8.71 -10.89 -24.65
C VAL A 498 9.15 -11.64 -23.39
N ASN A 499 10.37 -12.18 -23.42
CA ASN A 499 10.94 -12.87 -22.26
C ASN A 499 11.67 -11.87 -21.35
N ASN A 500 10.97 -11.35 -20.33
CA ASN A 500 11.51 -10.37 -19.39
C ASN A 500 12.36 -10.95 -18.24
N GLN A 501 12.95 -12.13 -18.44
CA GLN A 501 13.85 -12.75 -17.47
C GLN A 501 15.27 -12.15 -17.52
N PRO A 502 15.99 -12.12 -16.37
CA PRO A 502 15.55 -12.54 -15.05
C PRO A 502 14.59 -11.53 -14.41
N LYS A 503 13.64 -12.02 -13.59
CA LYS A 503 12.74 -11.18 -12.77
C LYS A 503 13.46 -10.41 -11.66
N VAL A 504 14.63 -10.89 -11.27
CA VAL A 504 15.48 -10.31 -10.24
C VAL A 504 16.80 -9.92 -10.88
N ILE A 505 17.26 -8.70 -10.59
CA ILE A 505 18.56 -8.19 -11.07
C ILE A 505 19.42 -7.76 -9.88
N PRO A 506 20.74 -7.65 -10.06
CA PRO A 506 21.59 -7.00 -9.06
C PRO A 506 21.06 -5.60 -8.72
N ILE A 507 21.19 -5.20 -7.45
CA ILE A 507 20.83 -3.85 -7.08
C ILE A 507 21.75 -2.85 -7.78
N LEU A 508 21.18 -1.77 -8.31
CA LEU A 508 21.96 -0.65 -8.78
C LEU A 508 22.49 0.12 -7.57
N LYS A 509 23.81 0.21 -7.48
CA LYS A 509 24.49 0.98 -6.44
C LYS A 509 25.62 1.78 -7.03
N TYR A 510 25.84 2.97 -6.49
CA TYR A 510 27.07 3.70 -6.69
C TYR A 510 27.96 3.46 -5.48
N GLU A 511 29.10 2.81 -5.73
CA GLU A 511 30.17 2.66 -4.75
C GLU A 511 31.18 3.78 -4.98
N GLN A 512 31.01 4.89 -4.27
CA GLN A 512 32.07 5.87 -4.22
C GLN A 512 33.19 5.29 -3.35
N ILE A 513 34.25 4.81 -3.99
CA ILE A 513 35.54 4.59 -3.32
C ILE A 513 36.12 5.99 -3.06
N GLY A 514 35.55 6.71 -2.09
CA GLY A 514 36.14 7.93 -1.60
C GLY A 514 37.50 7.62 -0.98
N ASP A 515 38.42 8.59 -0.99
CA ASP A 515 39.59 8.59 -0.12
C ASP A 515 39.14 8.16 1.27
N GLU A 516 39.71 7.07 1.78
CA GLU A 516 39.29 6.34 2.97
C GLU A 516 38.74 7.29 4.05
N MET A 517 37.41 7.43 4.14
CA MET A 517 36.81 8.25 5.19
C MET A 517 36.98 7.45 6.49
N LYS A 518 38.12 7.69 7.13
CA LYS A 518 38.56 7.06 8.36
C LYS A 518 37.73 7.59 9.51
N ILE A 519 36.65 6.89 9.85
CA ILE A 519 35.83 7.23 11.02
C ILE A 519 36.59 6.74 12.25
N PRO A 520 36.99 7.62 13.20
CA PRO A 520 37.64 7.18 14.42
C PRO A 520 36.69 6.27 15.21
N VAL A 521 37.12 5.04 15.47
CA VAL A 521 36.44 4.12 16.38
C VAL A 521 37.11 4.29 17.72
N ASN A 522 36.35 4.65 18.74
CA ASN A 522 36.87 4.77 20.10
C ASN A 522 36.56 3.51 20.91
N TYR A 523 37.39 3.21 21.91
CA TYR A 523 37.06 2.20 22.91
C TYR A 523 35.87 2.66 23.74
N THR A 524 34.94 1.76 24.03
CA THR A 524 33.97 2.01 25.10
C THR A 524 34.67 1.93 26.46
N LEU A 525 34.09 2.57 27.49
CA LEU A 525 34.63 2.47 28.85
C LEU A 525 34.74 1.00 29.32
N GLU A 526 33.75 0.18 28.98
CA GLU A 526 33.73 -1.25 29.30
C GLU A 526 34.86 -2.01 28.59
N GLU A 527 35.13 -1.71 27.32
CA GLU A 527 36.26 -2.29 26.60
C GLU A 527 37.60 -1.87 27.19
N LYS A 528 37.73 -0.60 27.62
CA LYS A 528 38.93 -0.13 28.33
C LYS A 528 39.09 -0.85 29.66
N ILE A 529 38.03 -1.01 30.45
CA ILE A 529 38.04 -1.73 31.72
C ILE A 529 38.47 -3.18 31.50
N GLN A 530 37.95 -3.84 30.47
CA GLN A 530 38.31 -5.23 30.18
C GLN A 530 39.79 -5.34 29.78
N LYS A 531 40.26 -4.47 28.88
CA LYS A 531 41.69 -4.42 28.51
C LYS A 531 42.61 -4.14 29.69
N ALA A 532 42.18 -3.25 30.59
CA ALA A 532 42.93 -2.95 31.81
C ALA A 532 43.03 -4.18 32.72
N LYS A 533 41.94 -4.94 32.88
CA LYS A 533 41.95 -6.21 33.63
C LYS A 533 42.88 -7.23 33.00
N ASP A 534 42.77 -7.43 31.69
CA ASP A 534 43.59 -8.41 30.97
C ASP A 534 45.09 -8.08 31.11
N TYR A 535 45.45 -6.79 30.97
CA TYR A 535 46.82 -6.30 31.16
C TYR A 535 47.34 -6.55 32.58
N LEU A 536 46.53 -6.26 33.61
CA LEU A 536 46.91 -6.48 35.00
C LEU A 536 47.13 -7.97 35.30
N VAL A 537 46.26 -8.84 34.78
CA VAL A 537 46.40 -10.31 34.91
C VAL A 537 47.68 -10.80 34.23
N GLU A 538 47.97 -10.34 33.01
CA GLU A 538 49.19 -10.72 32.27
C GLU A 538 50.47 -10.31 33.02
N LYS A 539 50.46 -9.17 33.70
CA LYS A 539 51.59 -8.69 34.51
C LYS A 539 51.65 -9.26 35.92
N GLY A 540 50.70 -10.13 36.30
CA GLY A 540 50.64 -10.72 37.64
C GLY A 540 50.26 -9.72 38.74
N HIS A 541 49.61 -8.61 38.39
CA HIS A 541 49.11 -7.62 39.33
C HIS A 541 47.67 -7.94 39.78
N PRO A 542 47.28 -7.55 41.01
CA PRO A 542 45.90 -7.73 41.48
C PRO A 542 44.94 -6.81 40.72
N THR A 543 43.80 -7.35 40.29
CA THR A 543 42.73 -6.64 39.56
C THR A 543 41.80 -5.84 40.50
N THR A 544 42.40 -5.01 41.36
CA THR A 544 41.62 -4.09 42.21
C THR A 544 41.05 -2.93 41.41
N GLN A 545 39.91 -2.37 41.83
CA GLN A 545 39.25 -1.27 41.12
C GLN A 545 40.16 -0.06 40.92
N ASN A 546 40.94 0.33 41.94
CA ASN A 546 41.88 1.45 41.84
C ASN A 546 42.95 1.25 40.75
N LEU A 547 43.50 0.04 40.63
CA LEU A 547 44.49 -0.28 39.60
C LEU A 547 43.85 -0.34 38.20
N ILE A 548 42.62 -0.87 38.12
CA ILE A 548 41.85 -0.87 36.87
C ILE A 548 41.61 0.58 36.41
N ASP A 549 41.13 1.46 37.29
CA ASP A 549 40.84 2.85 36.97
C ASP A 549 42.09 3.61 36.50
N GLN A 550 43.25 3.37 37.14
CA GLN A 550 44.54 3.95 36.71
C GLN A 550 44.96 3.49 35.31
N VAL A 551 44.81 2.19 35.00
CA VAL A 551 45.19 1.66 33.68
C VAL A 551 44.19 2.10 32.61
N VAL A 552 42.89 2.18 32.92
CA VAL A 552 41.85 2.68 32.00
C VAL A 552 42.16 4.10 31.52
N GLN A 553 42.68 4.97 32.39
CA GLN A 553 43.08 6.34 32.03
C GLN A 553 44.26 6.38 31.04
N GLN A 554 45.08 5.33 30.99
CA GLN A 554 46.24 5.24 30.10
C GLN A 554 45.89 4.62 28.73
N ILE A 555 44.72 4.00 28.60
CA ILE A 555 44.26 3.44 27.31
C ILE A 555 43.76 4.60 26.43
N PRO A 556 44.34 4.83 25.24
CA PRO A 556 43.89 5.90 24.35
C PRO A 556 42.42 5.72 23.98
N ASP A 557 41.69 6.81 23.77
CA ASP A 557 40.30 6.73 23.33
C ASP A 557 40.18 6.05 21.96
N LEU A 558 41.11 6.34 21.05
CA LEU A 558 41.08 5.82 19.69
C LEU A 558 41.50 4.34 19.63
N LYS A 559 40.56 3.48 19.24
CA LYS A 559 40.75 2.04 18.94
C LYS A 559 41.28 1.80 17.54
N GLY A 560 40.96 2.69 16.60
CA GLY A 560 41.39 2.63 15.22
C GLY A 560 40.50 3.46 14.32
N TYR A 561 40.49 3.17 13.03
CA TYR A 561 39.58 3.79 12.09
C TYR A 561 38.73 2.73 11.41
N GLN A 562 37.42 2.95 11.37
CA GLN A 562 36.52 2.18 10.52
C GLN A 562 36.50 2.85 9.15
N ILE A 563 36.83 2.08 8.11
CA ILE A 563 36.66 2.51 6.74
C ILE A 563 35.17 2.42 6.44
N SER A 564 34.51 3.57 6.38
CA SER A 564 33.12 3.64 5.96
C SER A 564 33.06 3.67 4.44
N GLN A 565 32.79 2.53 3.80
CA GLN A 565 32.32 2.55 2.42
C GLN A 565 30.89 3.12 2.40
N GLN A 566 30.70 4.27 1.73
CA GLN A 566 29.37 4.82 1.52
C GLN A 566 28.79 4.21 0.24
N VAL A 567 27.75 3.41 0.40
CA VAL A 567 26.99 2.83 -0.72
C VAL A 567 25.75 3.68 -0.92
N PHE A 568 25.58 4.22 -2.13
CA PHE A 568 24.38 4.95 -2.52
C PHE A 568 23.46 4.03 -3.32
N TYR A 569 22.18 4.08 -2.98
CA TYR A 569 21.12 3.37 -3.68
C TYR A 569 20.15 4.38 -4.27
N THR A 570 19.64 4.09 -5.46
CA THR A 570 18.49 4.80 -5.99
C THR A 570 17.38 3.83 -6.29
N LEU A 571 16.25 4.05 -5.63
CA LEU A 571 15.02 3.30 -5.83
C LEU A 571 14.09 4.12 -6.74
N GLY A 572 12.94 3.59 -7.12
CA GLY A 572 12.08 4.30 -8.07
C GLY A 572 11.17 3.39 -8.86
N GLY A 573 10.29 4.01 -9.64
CA GLY A 573 9.33 3.34 -10.47
C GLY A 573 8.72 4.24 -11.53
N ILE A 574 7.74 3.70 -12.25
CA ILE A 574 6.98 4.40 -13.28
C ILE A 574 5.51 4.23 -12.95
N ASP A 575 4.80 5.34 -12.87
CA ASP A 575 3.35 5.35 -12.68
C ASP A 575 2.69 6.04 -13.89
N PRO A 576 2.22 5.28 -14.89
CA PRO A 576 1.50 5.82 -16.04
C PRO A 576 0.11 6.37 -15.69
N ASN A 577 -0.38 6.22 -14.45
CA ASN A 577 -1.68 6.75 -14.11
C ASN A 577 -1.61 8.28 -14.01
N CYS A 578 -2.27 8.95 -14.95
CA CYS A 578 -2.54 10.38 -14.84
C CYS A 578 -3.37 10.64 -13.57
N GLN A 579 -2.75 11.32 -12.60
CA GLN A 579 -3.41 11.74 -11.36
C GLN A 579 -4.67 12.59 -11.62
N ASN A 580 -4.74 13.26 -12.78
CA ASN A 580 -5.76 14.28 -13.08
C ASN A 580 -6.75 13.93 -14.20
N MET A 581 -6.70 12.75 -14.82
CA MET A 581 -7.48 12.47 -16.04
C MET A 581 -9.01 12.32 -15.87
N ILE A 582 -9.56 12.37 -14.65
CA ILE A 582 -11.00 12.05 -14.44
C ILE A 582 -11.73 13.05 -13.53
N ALA A 583 -11.05 14.03 -12.93
CA ALA A 583 -11.64 14.72 -11.79
C ALA A 583 -12.77 15.74 -12.10
N GLN A 584 -12.98 16.29 -13.31
CA GLN A 584 -13.87 17.47 -13.42
C GLN A 584 -14.87 17.61 -14.58
N ASP A 585 -14.85 16.82 -15.66
CA ASP A 585 -15.78 17.10 -16.79
C ASP A 585 -17.10 16.30 -16.78
N ILE A 586 -17.19 15.18 -16.06
CA ILE A 586 -18.47 14.46 -15.89
C ILE A 586 -19.47 15.27 -15.02
N ALA A 587 -18.98 16.26 -14.25
CA ALA A 587 -19.83 17.13 -13.44
C ALA A 587 -20.51 18.26 -14.24
N LYS A 588 -20.05 18.59 -15.46
CA LYS A 588 -20.56 19.72 -16.24
C LYS A 588 -21.60 19.36 -17.31
N GLU A 589 -21.81 18.08 -17.64
CA GLU A 589 -22.86 17.66 -18.58
C GLU A 589 -24.30 17.75 -18.01
N LYS A 590 -24.47 18.16 -16.75
CA LYS A 590 -25.80 18.46 -16.18
C LYS A 590 -26.04 19.96 -16.01
N LYS A 591 -26.21 20.67 -17.13
CA LYS A 591 -27.23 21.73 -17.35
C LYS A 591 -26.91 22.43 -18.66
N GLY A 592 -27.75 22.20 -19.65
CA GLY A 592 -27.57 22.71 -21.00
C GLY A 592 -27.51 24.23 -21.09
N GLN A 593 -26.70 24.71 -22.03
CA GLN A 593 -27.08 25.63 -23.08
C GLN A 593 -25.91 25.73 -24.05
N GLY A 594 -26.22 25.68 -25.35
CA GLY A 594 -25.24 25.59 -26.42
C GLY A 594 -24.26 26.76 -26.45
N ARG A 595 -22.98 26.40 -26.47
CA ARG A 595 -21.94 27.12 -27.19
C ARG A 595 -20.99 26.08 -27.77
N GLU A 596 -21.03 25.95 -29.10
CA GLU A 596 -19.97 25.34 -29.88
C GLU A 596 -18.83 26.38 -29.93
N GLU A 597 -18.00 26.43 -28.89
CA GLU A 597 -16.70 27.07 -28.97
C GLU A 597 -15.64 25.96 -28.96
N GLU A 598 -14.84 25.93 -30.02
CA GLU A 598 -13.71 25.02 -30.23
C GLU A 598 -12.61 25.31 -29.20
N GLU A 599 -12.80 24.87 -27.95
CA GLU A 599 -11.75 24.94 -26.93
C GLU A 599 -10.94 23.65 -26.90
N GLU A 600 -9.68 23.74 -27.30
CA GLU A 600 -8.66 22.74 -26.97
C GLU A 600 -8.54 22.68 -25.45
N ALA A 601 -9.23 21.71 -24.83
CA ALA A 601 -9.32 21.59 -23.39
C ALA A 601 -7.96 21.24 -22.78
N GLN A 602 -7.21 22.27 -22.37
CA GLN A 602 -6.00 22.11 -21.57
C GLN A 602 -6.39 21.99 -20.10
N ALA A 603 -6.49 20.76 -19.59
CA ALA A 603 -6.58 20.54 -18.16
C ALA A 603 -5.21 20.82 -17.52
N GLN A 604 -4.94 22.07 -17.18
CA GLN A 604 -3.83 22.41 -16.30
C GLN A 604 -4.14 21.87 -14.89
N ILE A 605 -3.16 21.19 -14.31
CA ILE A 605 -3.12 21.03 -12.85
C ILE A 605 -3.20 22.45 -12.26
N PRO A 606 -3.86 22.69 -11.12
CA PRO A 606 -3.40 23.76 -10.25
C PRO A 606 -1.99 23.39 -9.78
N PHE A 607 -1.00 23.56 -10.65
CA PHE A 607 0.34 23.86 -10.22
C PHE A 607 0.16 25.22 -9.56
N PHE A 608 0.04 25.24 -8.23
CA PHE A 608 0.01 26.50 -7.52
C PHE A 608 1.28 27.24 -7.95
N PRO A 609 1.19 28.32 -8.74
CA PRO A 609 2.40 28.84 -9.37
C PRO A 609 3.33 29.28 -8.24
N CYS A 610 4.45 28.60 -8.02
CA CYS A 610 5.33 29.05 -6.96
C CYS A 610 6.03 30.32 -7.44
N ILE A 611 5.94 31.40 -6.67
CA ILE A 611 6.69 32.62 -6.94
C ILE A 611 7.68 32.83 -5.79
N LYS A 612 8.81 33.49 -6.08
CA LYS A 612 9.71 33.93 -5.01
C LYS A 612 9.00 35.02 -4.21
N CYS A 613 8.88 34.79 -2.90
CA CYS A 613 8.52 35.85 -1.98
C CYS A 613 9.53 37.00 -2.16
N LYS A 614 9.04 38.22 -2.41
CA LYS A 614 9.90 39.38 -2.70
C LYS A 614 10.87 39.69 -1.55
N GLU A 615 10.47 39.40 -0.31
CA GLU A 615 11.25 39.67 0.90
C GLU A 615 12.27 38.57 1.23
N CYS A 616 11.86 37.31 1.32
CA CYS A 616 12.75 36.23 1.77
C CYS A 616 13.35 35.36 0.65
N GLN A 617 13.01 35.63 -0.62
CA GLN A 617 13.50 34.94 -1.82
C GLN A 617 13.19 33.43 -1.90
N ARG A 618 12.42 32.87 -0.94
CA ARG A 618 11.95 31.47 -0.97
C ARG A 618 10.69 31.32 -1.84
N MET A 619 10.53 30.13 -2.40
CA MET A 619 9.39 29.78 -3.25
C MET A 619 8.13 29.55 -2.40
N VAL A 620 7.05 30.26 -2.72
CA VAL A 620 5.72 30.15 -2.07
C VAL A 620 4.62 30.05 -3.12
N GLU A 621 3.56 29.31 -2.82
CA GLU A 621 2.41 29.14 -3.71
C GLU A 621 1.72 30.50 -4.00
N LYS A 622 1.53 30.88 -5.27
CA LYS A 622 0.97 32.19 -5.70
C LYS A 622 -0.42 32.49 -5.17
N GLN A 623 -1.20 31.48 -4.79
CA GLN A 623 -2.49 31.67 -4.13
C GLN A 623 -2.37 32.17 -2.68
N LEU A 624 -1.22 31.92 -2.03
CA LEU A 624 -0.91 32.45 -0.69
C LEU A 624 -0.34 33.87 -0.74
N VAL A 625 0.02 34.36 -1.93
CA VAL A 625 0.65 35.69 -2.11
C VAL A 625 -0.38 36.82 -2.08
N TYR A 626 -1.66 36.51 -2.28
CA TYR A 626 -2.76 37.47 -2.16
C TYR A 626 -3.32 37.57 -0.73
N LEU A 627 -2.74 36.83 0.23
CA LEU A 627 -2.88 37.15 1.65
C LEU A 627 -1.91 38.30 1.93
N ASP A 628 -2.48 39.49 2.06
CA ASP A 628 -1.81 40.80 2.13
C ASP A 628 -0.38 40.79 2.70
N GLN A 629 0.58 40.84 1.76
CA GLN A 629 1.98 41.29 1.77
C GLN A 629 2.92 41.18 3.00
N SER A 630 2.64 40.41 4.06
CA SER A 630 3.63 40.30 5.15
C SER A 630 3.86 38.94 5.82
N LYS A 631 3.17 37.84 5.45
CA LYS A 631 3.41 36.56 6.14
C LYS A 631 3.45 35.32 5.26
N CYS A 632 4.68 34.86 5.04
CA CYS A 632 4.98 33.47 4.77
C CYS A 632 4.69 32.63 6.04
N SER A 633 3.98 31.51 5.90
CA SER A 633 3.65 30.57 6.99
C SER A 633 4.86 29.84 7.59
N VAL A 634 6.08 30.10 7.09
CA VAL A 634 7.34 29.43 7.46
C VAL A 634 8.09 30.16 8.59
N HIS A 635 7.55 31.27 9.13
CA HIS A 635 8.05 31.88 10.36
C HIS A 635 7.04 31.75 11.51
N ASN A 636 7.17 30.71 12.32
CA ASN A 636 6.84 30.82 13.75
C ASN A 636 7.86 29.97 14.52
N ASP A 637 8.42 30.45 15.63
CA ASP A 637 7.85 30.13 16.95
C ASP A 637 7.65 31.33 17.90
N PHE A 638 7.90 32.57 17.46
CA PHE A 638 7.75 33.75 18.31
C PHE A 638 7.17 34.97 17.58
N THR A 639 6.34 34.80 16.56
CA THR A 639 5.76 35.96 15.87
C THR A 639 4.49 36.42 16.58
N CYS A 640 4.48 37.66 17.11
CA CYS A 640 3.33 38.25 17.77
C CYS A 640 2.14 38.34 16.80
N PHE A 641 0.97 37.85 17.19
CA PHE A 641 -0.17 37.72 16.29
C PHE A 641 -0.77 39.06 15.83
N LEU A 642 -0.61 40.14 16.60
CA LEU A 642 -1.13 41.48 16.27
C LEU A 642 -0.18 42.31 15.41
N CYS A 643 1.07 42.49 15.84
CA CYS A 643 2.05 43.33 15.12
C CYS A 643 2.91 42.56 14.12
N LEU A 644 2.94 41.22 14.22
CA LEU A 644 3.63 40.33 13.28
C LEU A 644 5.15 40.42 13.39
N GLU A 645 5.63 41.09 14.43
CA GLU A 645 7.03 41.18 14.80
C GLU A 645 7.42 39.97 15.65
N LEU A 646 8.72 39.64 15.61
CA LEU A 646 9.28 38.62 16.50
C LEU A 646 9.26 39.14 17.94
N VAL A 647 8.73 38.32 18.83
CA VAL A 647 8.88 38.45 20.27
C VAL A 647 10.25 37.89 20.63
N THR A 648 11.15 38.79 20.98
CA THR A 648 12.54 38.51 21.34
C THR A 648 12.72 38.49 22.86
N ASN A 649 13.88 38.04 23.33
CA ASN A 649 14.22 38.09 24.75
C ASN A 649 14.43 39.52 25.28
N GLU A 650 14.51 40.52 24.40
CA GLU A 650 14.68 41.93 24.76
C GLU A 650 13.33 42.62 25.03
N ASP A 651 12.22 41.99 24.62
CA ASP A 651 10.87 42.50 24.86
C ASP A 651 10.52 42.42 26.35
N LYS A 652 10.17 43.56 26.94
CA LYS A 652 9.83 43.64 28.36
C LYS A 652 8.52 42.90 28.62
N GLU A 653 8.65 41.70 29.19
CA GLU A 653 7.55 40.84 29.70
C GLU A 653 6.57 40.36 28.60
N PRO A 654 6.99 39.44 27.72
CA PRO A 654 6.09 38.86 26.74
C PRO A 654 4.95 38.11 27.42
N ARG A 655 3.73 38.27 26.90
CA ARG A 655 2.53 37.64 27.46
C ARG A 655 2.06 36.50 26.60
N CYS A 656 1.58 35.45 27.27
CA CYS A 656 1.08 34.27 26.59
C CYS A 656 -0.43 34.18 26.72
N CYS A 657 -1.13 34.08 25.58
CA CYS A 657 -2.58 33.98 25.52
C CYS A 657 -2.98 32.70 24.76
N VAL A 658 -4.09 32.07 25.17
CA VAL A 658 -4.64 30.89 24.50
C VAL A 658 -5.84 31.30 23.66
N ILE A 659 -5.80 31.05 22.34
CA ILE A 659 -6.86 31.37 21.39
C ILE A 659 -7.24 30.08 20.67
N ASN A 660 -8.51 29.65 20.74
CA ASN A 660 -9.02 28.44 20.11
C ASN A 660 -8.18 27.18 20.39
N ASN A 661 -7.75 27.00 21.65
CA ASN A 661 -6.86 25.92 22.13
C ASN A 661 -5.40 25.96 21.63
N PHE A 662 -4.98 27.04 20.95
CA PHE A 662 -3.59 27.26 20.55
C PHE A 662 -2.95 28.33 21.43
N LYS A 663 -1.69 28.10 21.81
CA LYS A 663 -0.91 28.99 22.68
C LYS A 663 -0.09 29.97 21.83
N TYR A 664 -0.29 31.27 22.04
CA TYR A 664 0.40 32.34 21.33
C TYR A 664 1.19 33.22 22.31
N ILE A 665 2.29 33.81 21.84
CA ILE A 665 3.12 34.74 22.62
C ILE A 665 3.03 36.12 21.95
N PHE A 666 2.79 37.16 22.74
CA PHE A 666 2.58 38.54 22.32
C PHE A 666 3.58 39.47 23.02
N HIS A 667 3.91 40.59 22.37
CA HIS A 667 4.40 41.78 23.07
C HIS A 667 3.37 42.24 24.10
N LYS A 668 3.82 42.80 25.22
CA LYS A 668 2.95 43.24 26.32
C LYS A 668 1.83 44.18 25.86
N GLU A 669 2.20 45.22 25.09
CA GLU A 669 1.27 46.23 24.57
C GLU A 669 0.25 45.60 23.60
N CYS A 670 0.70 44.69 22.74
CA CYS A 670 -0.16 43.94 21.83
C CYS A 670 -1.15 43.04 22.60
N SER A 671 -0.72 42.36 23.66
CA SER A 671 -1.61 41.55 24.49
C SER A 671 -2.72 42.39 25.12
N GLU A 672 -2.40 43.59 25.59
CA GLU A 672 -3.35 44.52 26.23
C GLU A 672 -4.36 45.08 25.22
N GLU A 673 -3.92 45.36 23.98
CA GLU A 673 -4.81 45.75 22.89
C GLU A 673 -5.74 44.60 22.45
N TYR A 674 -5.21 43.37 22.37
CA TYR A 674 -6.01 42.18 22.06
C TYR A 674 -7.13 41.95 23.07
N GLU A 675 -6.83 42.03 24.37
CA GLU A 675 -7.81 41.89 25.44
C GLU A 675 -8.88 43.00 25.37
N THR A 676 -8.48 44.22 25.01
CA THR A 676 -9.42 45.34 24.80
C THR A 676 -10.39 45.06 23.66
N ILE A 677 -9.91 44.50 22.53
CA ILE A 677 -10.77 44.11 21.39
C ILE A 677 -11.71 42.97 21.77
N LEU A 678 -11.24 41.97 22.52
CA LEU A 678 -12.08 40.87 22.99
C LEU A 678 -13.19 41.34 23.92
N ASN A 679 -12.88 42.26 24.84
CA ASN A 679 -13.88 42.83 25.74
C ASN A 679 -14.91 43.65 24.98
N ARG A 680 -14.50 44.46 23.99
CA ARG A 680 -15.44 45.18 23.10
C ARG A 680 -16.35 44.24 22.30
N LYS A 681 -15.84 43.07 21.88
CA LYS A 681 -16.66 42.08 21.16
C LYS A 681 -17.64 41.33 22.07
N LYS A 682 -17.30 41.13 23.35
CA LYS A 682 -18.25 40.59 24.34
C LYS A 682 -19.39 41.57 24.57
N ASP A 683 -19.09 42.86 24.69
CA ASP A 683 -20.12 43.90 24.87
C ASP A 683 -21.07 44.02 23.66
N ILE A 684 -20.64 43.61 22.46
CA ILE A 684 -21.48 43.58 21.24
C ILE A 684 -22.32 42.31 21.14
N LEU A 685 -21.88 41.21 21.77
CA LEU A 685 -22.61 39.92 21.76
C LEU A 685 -23.59 39.79 22.93
N ASP A 686 -23.44 40.62 23.96
CA ASP A 686 -24.37 40.72 25.10
C ASP A 686 -25.46 41.81 24.90
N PHE A 687 -25.52 42.43 23.71
CA PHE A 687 -26.64 43.26 23.21
C PHE A 687 -27.48 42.46 22.21
#